data_AF-A0A9D2YMU5-F1
#
_entry.id   AF-A0A9D2YMU5-F1
#
_cell.length_a   1.000
_cell.length_b   1.000
_cell.length_c   1.000
_cell.angle_alpha   90.00
_cell.angle_beta   90.00
_cell.angle_gamma   90.00
#
_symmetry.space_group_name_H-M   'P 1'
#
loop_
_entity.id
_entity.type
_entity.pdbx_description
1 polymer ?
#
loop_
_entity_poly.entity_id
_entity_poly.type
_entity_poly.pdbx_seq_one_letter_code
_entity_poly.pdbx_strand_id
1 'polypeptide(L)'
;MLQHSKALGFFVQADLIEPLLHLHTDTSLFVASAANHMLAHILLFCQSENSQNNSKHLTVPVETKQNYSTVTVKLCEYLKKSLVLDGTSALFQSHQALKVLALLLSRAGPDLRDRLLLTVSDSLEELVTTNCSQLTRSLMDVVQAAHSSSKSEHHALNQRVDRLLSIMLNTGKPADLSYTAAAFLRSGHDDCVHKAQAARVLLLPLDIITGLSLLGQNSTADKLRLPMMEYLKSKSSCISMICASLANTPQITLMDPDCLPCPPVLIVSAVLSLLRLCNGDGSSSSGCAEAGRNLIGSGKVQKCALDVLSVLSNSSGGKVLLAEVFTLLMQYLNSPASEPTVLQKSYRTLMKWISACADLSSITDQLRKDLIQVVGKRVCDVRWEVRDSTVEFLGHLAGLCDTSEVLLGDRCFTVSLLKEALQDPESYVRASSISALAQTLAPSWQQGAAPTQEQVELVSRLHEILSQDTEGFSRRAVLQYFITWFSLCPSPTSCSLLMQSMHAVLSQGSADLDWEVKVHTLELAELLMDRVISGLRGYSNEPGAHPHPYAVTSNKVFKLQLHSEAHTWDGESDLVGVLSTLVDQGVFLVLLGGLVDCDRPVGLKACQLLMRLRDSVCPLLLGDQRVSAPDEPGVSCELPGCGWAQEVRKILGIEDADPAQKSDVVDPGDDRKPEQGGVRDEGCMVRVSVCEVLRSLGLDARLSVLTQSSDHVHNSPMSLLQDILTAGSRNTQLNSEPGLEVIVDCY
;
A
#
# COMPACT_ATOMS: atom_id res chain seq x y z
N MET A 1 -3.40 17.30 37.94
CA MET A 1 -3.70 18.13 39.13
C MET A 1 -4.97 18.97 38.96
N LEU A 2 -5.08 19.81 37.91
CA LEU A 2 -6.26 20.68 37.69
C LEU A 2 -7.57 19.96 37.30
N GLN A 3 -7.53 18.64 37.12
CA GLN A 3 -8.73 17.80 36.97
C GLN A 3 -9.50 17.64 38.29
N HIS A 4 -8.95 18.10 39.43
CA HIS A 4 -9.57 17.98 40.73
C HIS A 4 -10.11 19.34 41.21
N SER A 5 -11.40 19.40 41.57
CA SER A 5 -12.10 20.65 41.93
C SER A 5 -11.38 21.47 43.00
N LYS A 6 -10.87 20.84 44.06
CA LYS A 6 -10.07 21.51 45.11
C LYS A 6 -8.78 22.16 44.59
N ALA A 7 -8.09 21.53 43.65
CA ALA A 7 -6.86 22.08 43.06
C ALA A 7 -7.16 23.25 42.14
N LEU A 8 -8.27 23.19 41.37
CA LEU A 8 -8.73 24.32 40.58
C LEU A 8 -9.20 25.48 41.46
N GLY A 9 -9.92 25.20 42.54
CA GLY A 9 -10.33 26.21 43.53
C GLY A 9 -9.13 26.94 44.13
N PHE A 10 -8.08 26.21 44.51
CA PHE A 10 -6.81 26.81 44.94
C PHE A 10 -6.16 27.66 43.85
N PHE A 11 -6.11 27.14 42.61
CA PHE A 11 -5.53 27.85 41.47
C PHE A 11 -6.20 29.20 41.22
N VAL A 12 -7.53 29.25 41.34
CA VAL A 12 -8.33 30.48 41.20
C VAL A 12 -8.14 31.42 42.40
N GLN A 13 -8.15 30.89 43.62
CA GLN A 13 -7.94 31.69 44.84
C GLN A 13 -6.53 32.31 44.91
N ALA A 14 -5.54 31.64 44.31
CA ALA A 14 -4.17 32.13 44.22
C ALA A 14 -3.92 33.09 43.04
N ASP A 15 -4.98 33.51 42.32
CA ASP A 15 -4.93 34.42 41.16
C ASP A 15 -3.99 33.97 40.03
N LEU A 16 -3.82 32.65 39.86
CA LEU A 16 -2.93 32.07 38.85
C LEU A 16 -3.52 32.09 37.43
N ILE A 17 -4.75 32.58 37.27
CA ILE A 17 -5.38 32.79 35.96
C ILE A 17 -4.64 33.87 35.17
N GLU A 18 -4.21 34.96 35.81
CA GLU A 18 -3.54 36.06 35.11
C GLU A 18 -2.13 35.70 34.59
N PRO A 19 -1.27 35.03 35.37
CA PRO A 19 -0.04 34.43 34.84
C PRO A 19 -0.29 33.47 33.68
N LEU A 20 -1.35 32.64 33.75
CA LEU A 20 -1.70 31.73 32.66
C LEU A 20 -2.08 32.47 31.37
N LEU A 21 -2.82 33.57 31.48
CA LEU A 21 -3.14 34.43 30.33
C LEU A 21 -1.89 35.09 29.72
N HIS A 22 -0.85 35.34 30.51
CA HIS A 22 0.42 35.83 30.00
C HIS A 22 1.19 34.74 29.23
N LEU A 23 1.18 33.50 29.75
CA LEU A 23 1.80 32.34 29.10
C LEU A 23 1.11 31.95 27.78
N HIS A 24 -0.16 32.29 27.60
CA HIS A 24 -0.88 32.11 26.34
C HIS A 24 -0.24 32.89 25.18
N THR A 25 0.39 34.02 25.47
CA THR A 25 1.11 34.85 24.50
C THR A 25 2.63 34.63 24.51
N ASP A 26 3.10 33.57 25.16
CA ASP A 26 4.53 33.26 25.22
C ASP A 26 5.11 32.93 23.83
N THR A 27 6.34 33.37 23.59
CA THR A 27 7.05 33.12 22.31
C THR A 27 7.34 31.63 22.08
N SER A 28 7.41 30.82 23.13
CA SER A 28 7.60 29.38 23.06
C SER A 28 6.29 28.70 22.65
N LEU A 29 6.31 28.04 21.49
CA LEU A 29 5.18 27.25 20.99
C LEU A 29 4.72 26.17 21.98
N PHE A 30 5.64 25.58 22.75
CA PHE A 30 5.32 24.57 23.75
C PHE A 30 4.58 25.18 24.94
N VAL A 31 5.05 26.34 25.44
CA VAL A 31 4.43 27.04 26.57
C VAL A 31 3.05 27.55 26.18
N ALA A 32 2.94 28.22 25.03
CA ALA A 32 1.66 28.70 24.50
C ALA A 32 0.68 27.54 24.25
N SER A 33 1.12 26.41 23.69
CA SER A 33 0.26 25.25 23.48
C SER A 33 -0.20 24.60 24.79
N ALA A 34 0.68 24.50 25.80
CA ALA A 34 0.31 24.01 27.12
C ALA A 34 -0.70 24.95 27.80
N ALA A 35 -0.49 26.26 27.68
CA ALA A 35 -1.42 27.27 28.15
C ALA A 35 -2.79 27.14 27.44
N ASN A 36 -2.83 26.94 26.12
CA ASN A 36 -4.07 26.71 25.37
C ASN A 36 -4.87 25.52 25.91
N HIS A 37 -4.20 24.38 26.14
CA HIS A 37 -4.84 23.19 26.70
C HIS A 37 -5.30 23.39 28.15
N MET A 38 -4.54 24.11 28.95
CA MET A 38 -4.89 24.39 30.34
C MET A 38 -6.09 25.34 30.43
N LEU A 39 -6.13 26.39 29.61
CA LEU A 39 -7.28 27.30 29.48
C LEU A 39 -8.54 26.55 29.02
N ALA A 40 -8.41 25.72 27.99
CA ALA A 40 -9.52 24.90 27.51
C ALA A 40 -10.03 23.95 28.61
N HIS A 41 -9.12 23.31 29.35
CA HIS A 41 -9.47 22.39 30.42
C HIS A 41 -10.20 23.09 31.58
N ILE A 42 -9.75 24.26 32.01
CA ILE A 42 -10.39 25.04 33.07
C ILE A 42 -11.85 25.36 32.70
N LEU A 43 -12.09 25.85 31.47
CA LEU A 43 -13.42 26.19 31.00
C LEU A 43 -14.35 24.97 30.88
N LEU A 44 -13.85 23.86 30.32
CA LEU A 44 -14.62 22.61 30.21
C LEU A 44 -14.94 22.02 31.59
N PHE A 45 -14.02 22.14 32.56
CA PHE A 45 -14.24 21.71 33.93
C PHE A 45 -15.33 22.55 34.63
N CYS A 46 -15.27 23.88 34.49
CA CYS A 46 -16.28 24.80 35.03
C CYS A 46 -17.69 24.52 34.46
N GLN A 47 -17.80 23.99 33.23
CA GLN A 47 -19.07 23.55 32.66
C GLN A 47 -19.61 22.28 33.35
N SER A 48 -18.78 21.26 33.57
CA SER A 48 -19.19 19.96 34.13
C SER A 48 -19.80 20.09 35.54
N GLU A 49 -19.22 20.95 36.37
CA GLU A 49 -19.69 21.26 37.73
C GLU A 49 -21.05 22.00 37.76
N ASN A 50 -21.38 22.74 36.70
CA ASN A 50 -22.70 23.39 36.58
C ASN A 50 -23.80 22.39 36.19
N SER A 51 -23.49 21.38 35.36
CA SER A 51 -24.44 20.39 34.85
C SER A 51 -24.76 19.24 35.83
N GLN A 52 -23.88 18.89 36.77
CA GLN A 52 -24.07 17.76 37.70
C GLN A 52 -25.10 17.99 38.83
N ASN A 53 -25.77 19.15 38.89
CA ASN A 53 -26.72 19.48 39.97
C ASN A 53 -28.07 18.73 39.93
N ASN A 54 -28.30 17.83 38.95
CA ASN A 54 -29.51 16.99 38.94
C ASN A 54 -29.30 15.63 39.62
N SER A 55 -28.08 15.26 40.02
CA SER A 55 -27.81 14.04 40.79
C SER A 55 -27.41 14.39 42.21
N LYS A 56 -28.22 13.92 43.17
CA LYS A 56 -28.02 14.06 44.61
C LYS A 56 -26.73 13.33 45.02
N HIS A 57 -25.59 14.01 45.08
CA HIS A 57 -24.51 13.79 46.07
C HIS A 57 -23.25 14.58 45.67
N LEU A 58 -23.11 15.79 46.23
CA LEU A 58 -21.91 16.52 46.68
C LEU A 58 -22.18 18.03 46.56
N THR A 59 -22.47 18.66 47.68
CA THR A 59 -22.66 20.11 47.80
C THR A 59 -21.33 20.83 47.66
N VAL A 60 -21.02 21.32 46.46
CA VAL A 60 -19.97 22.33 46.27
C VAL A 60 -20.42 23.64 46.94
N PRO A 61 -19.58 24.31 47.74
CA PRO A 61 -19.93 25.58 48.39
C PRO A 61 -20.35 26.65 47.38
N VAL A 62 -21.36 27.46 47.73
CA VAL A 62 -21.91 28.53 46.89
C VAL A 62 -20.83 29.53 46.44
N GLU A 63 -19.86 29.83 47.31
CA GLU A 63 -18.71 30.70 47.00
C GLU A 63 -17.83 30.14 45.88
N THR A 64 -17.63 28.82 45.82
CA THR A 64 -16.80 28.18 44.79
C THR A 64 -17.49 28.20 43.42
N LYS A 65 -18.82 28.10 43.38
CA LYS A 65 -19.63 28.27 42.15
C LYS A 65 -19.59 29.70 41.62
N GLN A 66 -19.68 30.70 42.50
CA GLN A 66 -19.54 32.10 42.14
C GLN A 66 -18.16 32.37 41.49
N ASN A 67 -17.10 31.79 42.07
CA ASN A 67 -15.74 31.93 41.55
C ASN A 67 -15.56 31.31 40.15
N TYR A 68 -16.12 30.13 39.88
CA TYR A 68 -16.04 29.51 38.56
C TYR A 68 -16.82 30.29 37.48
N SER A 69 -17.96 30.87 37.83
CA SER A 69 -18.71 31.74 36.92
C SER A 69 -17.90 32.99 36.55
N THR A 70 -17.28 33.64 37.54
CA THR A 70 -16.40 34.80 37.32
C THR A 70 -15.19 34.45 36.45
N VAL A 71 -14.55 33.30 36.68
CA VAL A 71 -13.42 32.82 35.86
C VAL A 71 -13.88 32.58 34.41
N THR A 72 -15.03 31.94 34.22
CA THR A 72 -15.59 31.71 32.89
C THR A 72 -15.81 33.03 32.14
N VAL A 73 -16.41 34.04 32.80
CA VAL A 73 -16.60 35.37 32.20
C VAL A 73 -15.27 36.06 31.89
N LYS A 74 -14.30 36.04 32.83
CA LYS A 74 -12.95 36.63 32.63
C LYS A 74 -12.25 36.02 31.42
N LEU A 75 -12.31 34.70 31.27
CA LEU A 75 -11.69 33.99 30.15
C LEU A 75 -12.40 34.24 28.82
N CYS A 76 -13.74 34.26 28.78
CA CYS A 76 -14.49 34.60 27.57
C CYS A 76 -14.18 36.02 27.10
N GLU A 77 -14.15 36.99 28.01
CA GLU A 77 -13.79 38.38 27.69
C GLU A 77 -12.32 38.51 27.25
N TYR A 78 -11.41 37.74 27.83
CA TYR A 78 -10.01 37.68 27.36
C TYR A 78 -9.92 37.15 25.93
N LEU A 79 -10.63 36.06 25.61
CA LEU A 79 -10.64 35.50 24.25
C LEU A 79 -11.21 36.51 23.25
N LYS A 80 -12.31 37.19 23.59
CA LYS A 80 -12.88 38.26 22.78
C LYS A 80 -11.87 39.37 22.47
N LYS A 81 -11.21 39.91 23.50
CA LYS A 81 -10.19 40.97 23.33
C LYS A 81 -8.98 40.51 22.52
N SER A 82 -8.61 39.24 22.66
CA SER A 82 -7.45 38.66 21.97
C SER A 82 -7.66 38.47 20.46
N LEU A 83 -8.90 38.58 19.96
CA LEU A 83 -9.23 38.47 18.54
C LEU A 83 -9.14 39.81 17.79
N VAL A 84 -8.98 40.94 18.50
CA VAL A 84 -8.89 42.27 17.89
C VAL A 84 -7.45 42.53 17.42
N LEU A 85 -7.29 42.93 16.15
CA LEU A 85 -5.98 43.16 15.52
C LEU A 85 -5.48 44.59 15.78
N ASP A 86 -4.89 44.82 16.96
CA ASP A 86 -4.23 46.08 17.30
C ASP A 86 -2.70 45.92 17.38
N GLY A 87 -2.02 45.98 16.23
CA GLY A 87 -0.54 45.95 16.12
C GLY A 87 0.06 44.57 15.77
N THR A 88 1.39 44.45 15.77
CA THR A 88 2.12 43.27 15.27
C THR A 88 2.11 42.08 16.23
N SER A 89 2.09 42.32 17.54
CA SER A 89 1.90 41.26 18.55
C SER A 89 0.48 40.67 18.55
N ALA A 90 -0.49 41.42 18.00
CA ALA A 90 -1.88 41.01 17.97
C ALA A 90 -2.10 39.78 17.08
N LEU A 91 -1.34 39.61 15.98
CA LEU A 91 -1.48 38.45 15.09
C LEU A 91 -1.20 37.11 15.80
N PHE A 92 -0.12 37.03 16.59
CA PHE A 92 0.20 35.82 17.33
C PHE A 92 -0.84 35.55 18.40
N GLN A 93 -1.27 36.59 19.13
CA GLN A 93 -2.29 36.48 20.16
C GLN A 93 -3.65 36.01 19.59
N SER A 94 -4.11 36.57 18.46
CA SER A 94 -5.33 36.12 17.77
C SER A 94 -5.20 34.68 17.30
N HIS A 95 -4.03 34.27 16.79
CA HIS A 95 -3.79 32.89 16.39
C HIS A 95 -3.94 31.90 17.55
N GLN A 96 -3.39 32.23 18.72
CA GLN A 96 -3.53 31.38 19.92
C GLN A 96 -4.98 31.36 20.43
N ALA A 97 -5.64 32.52 20.45
CA ALA A 97 -7.05 32.62 20.85
C ALA A 97 -7.96 31.76 19.97
N LEU A 98 -7.74 31.77 18.64
CA LEU A 98 -8.47 30.91 17.70
C LEU A 98 -8.22 29.41 17.95
N LYS A 99 -6.99 29.01 18.27
CA LYS A 99 -6.69 27.61 18.64
C LYS A 99 -7.44 27.18 19.90
N VAL A 100 -7.47 28.03 20.92
CA VAL A 100 -8.24 27.76 22.15
C VAL A 100 -9.74 27.65 21.83
N LEU A 101 -10.26 28.54 20.99
CA LEU A 101 -11.67 28.51 20.57
C LEU A 101 -12.02 27.23 19.81
N ALA A 102 -11.20 26.79 18.86
CA ALA A 102 -11.42 25.53 18.14
C ALA A 102 -11.42 24.31 19.08
N LEU A 103 -10.48 24.28 20.04
CA LEU A 103 -10.42 23.23 21.07
C LEU A 103 -11.64 23.24 21.99
N LEU A 104 -12.15 24.42 22.34
CA LEU A 104 -13.33 24.56 23.20
C LEU A 104 -14.60 24.17 22.45
N LEU A 105 -14.84 24.70 21.25
CA LEU A 105 -16.06 24.47 20.49
C LEU A 105 -16.26 23.01 20.09
N SER A 106 -15.18 22.25 19.93
CA SER A 106 -15.23 20.81 19.63
C SER A 106 -15.56 19.93 20.85
N ARG A 107 -15.48 20.46 22.07
CA ARG A 107 -15.60 19.68 23.32
C ARG A 107 -16.62 20.23 24.31
N ALA A 108 -16.99 21.50 24.18
CA ALA A 108 -17.93 22.18 25.06
C ALA A 108 -19.35 21.64 24.84
N GLY A 109 -20.11 21.54 25.93
CA GLY A 109 -21.55 21.31 25.86
C GLY A 109 -22.31 22.57 25.44
N PRO A 110 -23.63 22.46 25.17
CA PRO A 110 -24.42 23.52 24.55
C PRO A 110 -24.30 24.87 25.25
N ASP A 111 -24.44 24.92 26.58
CA ASP A 111 -24.45 26.19 27.34
C ASP A 111 -23.14 26.98 27.25
N LEU A 112 -22.00 26.31 27.40
CA LEU A 112 -20.69 26.96 27.32
C LEU A 112 -20.39 27.35 25.88
N ARG A 113 -20.71 26.48 24.92
CA ARG A 113 -20.50 26.74 23.49
C ARG A 113 -21.30 27.95 23.03
N ASP A 114 -22.58 28.02 23.37
CA ASP A 114 -23.47 29.11 22.94
C ASP A 114 -23.04 30.44 23.58
N ARG A 115 -22.65 30.41 24.86
CA ARG A 115 -22.04 31.57 25.53
C ARG A 115 -20.76 32.03 24.84
N LEU A 116 -19.85 31.11 24.50
CA LEU A 116 -18.60 31.43 23.81
C LEU A 116 -18.91 32.09 22.47
N LEU A 117 -19.71 31.44 21.63
CA LEU A 117 -20.08 31.96 20.31
C LEU A 117 -20.73 33.34 20.41
N LEU A 118 -21.69 33.54 21.31
CA LEU A 118 -22.30 34.87 21.54
C LEU A 118 -21.26 35.93 21.91
N THR A 119 -20.30 35.57 22.77
CA THR A 119 -19.29 36.52 23.27
C THR A 119 -18.28 36.92 22.21
N VAL A 120 -17.84 35.98 21.38
CA VAL A 120 -16.75 36.22 20.41
C VAL A 120 -17.23 36.50 18.99
N SER A 121 -18.52 36.32 18.68
CA SER A 121 -19.06 36.45 17.32
C SER A 121 -18.65 37.74 16.61
N ASP A 122 -18.84 38.88 17.26
CA ASP A 122 -18.61 40.19 16.62
C ASP A 122 -17.11 40.39 16.31
N SER A 123 -16.23 39.95 17.21
CA SER A 123 -14.78 39.95 17.01
C SER A 123 -14.33 38.96 15.93
N LEU A 124 -15.00 37.80 15.82
CA LEU A 124 -14.75 36.84 14.73
C LEU A 124 -15.20 37.40 13.38
N GLU A 125 -16.37 38.06 13.31
CA GLU A 125 -16.85 38.71 12.07
C GLU A 125 -15.86 39.80 11.64
N GLU A 126 -15.44 40.67 12.55
CA GLU A 126 -14.42 41.69 12.28
C GLU A 126 -13.11 41.04 11.79
N LEU A 127 -12.61 40.02 12.50
CA LEU A 127 -11.36 39.34 12.15
C LEU A 127 -11.43 38.67 10.78
N VAL A 128 -12.53 38.00 10.43
CA VAL A 128 -12.73 37.40 9.11
C VAL A 128 -12.75 38.49 8.03
N THR A 129 -13.39 39.63 8.27
CA THR A 129 -13.43 40.74 7.29
C THR A 129 -12.08 41.39 7.05
N THR A 130 -11.14 41.33 8.01
CA THR A 130 -9.76 41.80 7.79
C THR A 130 -8.99 40.98 6.75
N ASN A 131 -9.44 39.75 6.47
CA ASN A 131 -8.91 38.88 5.43
C ASN A 131 -7.40 38.59 5.56
N CYS A 132 -6.95 38.30 6.79
CA CYS A 132 -5.56 37.96 7.07
C CYS A 132 -5.25 36.49 6.73
N SER A 133 -4.49 36.26 5.64
CA SER A 133 -4.11 34.92 5.15
C SER A 133 -3.43 34.02 6.20
N GLN A 134 -2.72 34.60 7.18
CA GLN A 134 -2.04 33.82 8.23
C GLN A 134 -3.03 33.18 9.22
N LEU A 135 -4.22 33.76 9.37
CA LEU A 135 -5.25 33.31 10.31
C LEU A 135 -6.32 32.44 9.66
N THR A 136 -6.39 32.38 8.32
CA THR A 136 -7.42 31.63 7.57
C THR A 136 -7.55 30.19 8.03
N ARG A 137 -6.43 29.49 8.30
CA ARG A 137 -6.45 28.11 8.80
C ARG A 137 -7.12 28.01 10.17
N SER A 138 -6.66 28.79 11.14
CA SER A 138 -7.18 28.78 12.51
C SER A 138 -8.64 29.25 12.57
N LEU A 139 -9.03 30.21 11.72
CA LEU A 139 -10.41 30.64 11.58
C LEU A 139 -11.30 29.50 11.06
N MET A 140 -10.83 28.76 10.05
CA MET A 140 -11.58 27.63 9.52
C MET A 140 -11.71 26.51 10.57
N ASP A 141 -10.67 26.24 11.36
CA ASP A 141 -10.73 25.27 12.45
C ASP A 141 -11.81 25.63 13.48
N VAL A 142 -11.95 26.92 13.81
CA VAL A 142 -13.03 27.45 14.68
C VAL A 142 -14.41 27.24 14.04
N VAL A 143 -14.57 27.58 12.77
CA VAL A 143 -15.84 27.42 12.04
C VAL A 143 -16.26 25.95 11.95
N GLN A 144 -15.32 25.04 11.65
CA GLN A 144 -15.59 23.59 11.60
C GLN A 144 -15.94 23.04 12.97
N ALA A 145 -15.21 23.43 14.02
CA ALA A 145 -15.54 23.03 15.38
C ALA A 145 -16.95 23.48 15.77
N ALA A 146 -17.34 24.71 15.41
CA ALA A 146 -18.69 25.23 15.64
C ALA A 146 -19.78 24.40 14.93
N HIS A 147 -19.54 24.00 13.67
CA HIS A 147 -20.48 23.19 12.88
C HIS A 147 -20.59 21.74 13.37
N SER A 148 -19.47 21.10 13.75
CA SER A 148 -19.44 19.69 14.17
C SER A 148 -20.26 19.42 15.44
N SER A 149 -20.44 20.43 16.29
CA SER A 149 -21.23 20.36 17.52
C SER A 149 -22.73 20.70 17.29
N SER A 150 -23.17 20.93 16.05
CA SER A 150 -24.50 21.45 15.73
C SER A 150 -25.63 20.42 15.87
N LYS A 151 -26.09 20.25 17.12
CA LYS A 151 -27.51 20.08 17.42
C LYS A 151 -27.93 21.17 18.42
N SER A 152 -27.59 22.43 18.11
CA SER A 152 -28.08 23.57 18.88
C SER A 152 -29.55 23.82 18.56
N GLU A 153 -30.39 24.00 19.58
CA GLU A 153 -31.76 24.50 19.39
C GLU A 153 -31.78 26.00 19.03
N HIS A 154 -30.64 26.71 19.11
CA HIS A 154 -30.54 28.14 18.86
C HIS A 154 -30.18 28.48 17.40
N HIS A 155 -31.21 28.63 16.57
CA HIS A 155 -31.11 29.03 15.16
C HIS A 155 -30.26 30.30 14.90
N ALA A 156 -30.30 31.30 15.79
CA ALA A 156 -29.57 32.55 15.60
C ALA A 156 -28.04 32.41 15.64
N LEU A 157 -27.53 31.45 16.42
CA LEU A 157 -26.09 31.19 16.50
C LEU A 157 -25.58 30.43 15.27
N ASN A 158 -26.37 29.47 14.79
CA ASN A 158 -26.06 28.77 13.54
C ASN A 158 -25.99 29.77 12.38
N GLN A 159 -26.95 30.71 12.28
CA GLN A 159 -26.91 31.78 11.28
C GLN A 159 -25.65 32.66 11.34
N ARG A 160 -25.09 32.90 12.53
CA ARG A 160 -23.83 33.66 12.67
C ARG A 160 -22.63 32.85 12.17
N VAL A 161 -22.58 31.56 12.50
CA VAL A 161 -21.51 30.66 12.01
C VAL A 161 -21.58 30.51 10.48
N ASP A 162 -22.79 30.36 9.93
CA ASP A 162 -23.07 30.35 8.49
C ASP A 162 -22.60 31.65 7.83
N ARG A 163 -22.84 32.79 8.48
CA ARG A 163 -22.37 34.10 8.03
C ARG A 163 -20.84 34.18 7.97
N LEU A 164 -20.14 33.69 9.00
CA LEU A 164 -18.67 33.64 9.01
C LEU A 164 -18.14 32.80 7.84
N LEU A 165 -18.70 31.60 7.64
CA LEU A 165 -18.34 30.73 6.52
C LEU A 165 -18.61 31.40 5.17
N SER A 166 -19.77 32.05 5.02
CA SER A 166 -20.13 32.84 3.85
C SER A 166 -19.12 33.96 3.56
N ILE A 167 -18.65 34.69 4.58
CA ILE A 167 -17.63 35.73 4.38
C ILE A 167 -16.30 35.08 3.94
N MET A 168 -15.86 34.00 4.59
CA MET A 168 -14.62 33.31 4.24
C MET A 168 -14.64 32.66 2.85
N LEU A 169 -15.81 32.28 2.32
CA LEU A 169 -15.94 31.72 0.96
C LEU A 169 -16.10 32.78 -0.13
N ASN A 170 -16.36 34.04 0.23
CA ASN A 170 -16.62 35.13 -0.72
C ASN A 170 -15.57 36.25 -0.69
N THR A 171 -14.79 36.35 0.39
CA THR A 171 -13.79 37.39 0.58
C THR A 171 -12.47 36.74 0.93
N GLY A 172 -11.42 37.01 0.14
CA GLY A 172 -10.22 36.22 0.24
C GLY A 172 -9.24 36.46 -0.89
N LYS A 173 -7.96 36.20 -0.63
CA LYS A 173 -7.04 35.86 -1.72
C LYS A 173 -7.44 34.50 -2.29
N PRO A 174 -7.22 34.24 -3.58
CA PRO A 174 -7.56 32.96 -4.20
C PRO A 174 -7.08 31.72 -3.45
N ALA A 175 -5.86 31.72 -2.91
CA ALA A 175 -5.33 30.60 -2.14
C ALA A 175 -6.13 30.34 -0.84
N ASP A 176 -6.50 31.40 -0.12
CA ASP A 176 -7.24 31.33 1.13
C ASP A 176 -8.68 30.84 0.88
N LEU A 177 -9.30 31.30 -0.21
CA LEU A 177 -10.62 30.85 -0.66
C LEU A 177 -10.62 29.35 -0.99
N SER A 178 -9.65 28.89 -1.80
CA SER A 178 -9.55 27.48 -2.16
C SER A 178 -9.22 26.59 -0.96
N TYR A 179 -8.39 27.07 -0.02
CA TYR A 179 -8.16 26.36 1.23
C TYR A 179 -9.46 26.20 2.03
N THR A 180 -10.19 27.30 2.24
CA THR A 180 -11.45 27.33 3.00
C THR A 180 -12.49 26.41 2.37
N ALA A 181 -12.68 26.51 1.05
CA ALA A 181 -13.61 25.67 0.30
C ALA A 181 -13.25 24.17 0.41
N ALA A 182 -11.96 23.82 0.23
CA ALA A 182 -11.51 22.43 0.34
C ALA A 182 -11.66 21.88 1.76
N ALA A 183 -11.35 22.70 2.78
CA ALA A 183 -11.51 22.32 4.17
C ALA A 183 -12.99 22.06 4.50
N PHE A 184 -13.90 22.92 4.05
CA PHE A 184 -15.34 22.76 4.25
C PHE A 184 -15.91 21.49 3.58
N LEU A 185 -15.55 21.21 2.32
CA LEU A 185 -16.04 19.98 1.67
C LEU A 185 -15.59 18.70 2.37
N ARG A 186 -14.35 18.68 2.91
CA ARG A 186 -13.82 17.54 3.64
C ARG A 186 -14.48 17.30 4.99
N SER A 187 -15.11 18.31 5.60
CA SER A 187 -15.74 18.13 6.92
C SER A 187 -17.12 17.46 6.85
N GLY A 188 -17.68 17.27 5.65
CA GLY A 188 -18.87 16.43 5.44
C GLY A 188 -20.18 17.02 5.98
N HIS A 189 -20.27 18.34 6.18
CA HIS A 189 -21.48 18.98 6.70
C HIS A 189 -22.64 18.97 5.69
N ASP A 190 -23.88 18.80 6.17
CA ASP A 190 -25.10 18.81 5.34
C ASP A 190 -25.64 20.23 5.12
N ASP A 191 -24.84 21.04 4.44
CA ASP A 191 -25.24 22.37 3.97
C ASP A 191 -25.05 22.46 2.46
N CYS A 192 -26.14 22.33 1.71
CA CYS A 192 -26.10 22.33 0.24
C CYS A 192 -25.66 23.68 -0.34
N VAL A 193 -25.98 24.80 0.32
CA VAL A 193 -25.69 26.15 -0.21
C VAL A 193 -24.20 26.42 -0.15
N HIS A 194 -23.57 26.20 1.02
CA HIS A 194 -22.14 26.39 1.18
C HIS A 194 -21.34 25.31 0.45
N LYS A 195 -21.88 24.08 0.35
CA LYS A 195 -21.30 23.01 -0.48
C LYS A 195 -21.22 23.43 -1.95
N ALA A 196 -22.32 23.90 -2.52
CA ALA A 196 -22.34 24.40 -3.90
C ALA A 196 -21.37 25.58 -4.08
N GLN A 197 -21.30 26.51 -3.11
CA GLN A 197 -20.37 27.63 -3.17
C GLN A 197 -18.90 27.19 -3.10
N ALA A 198 -18.56 26.26 -2.21
CA ALA A 198 -17.22 25.70 -2.09
C ALA A 198 -16.80 24.97 -3.38
N ALA A 199 -17.70 24.17 -3.96
CA ALA A 199 -17.47 23.52 -5.25
C ALA A 199 -17.20 24.55 -6.36
N ARG A 200 -17.93 25.67 -6.40
CA ARG A 200 -17.70 26.74 -7.38
C ARG A 200 -16.33 27.39 -7.22
N VAL A 201 -15.92 27.70 -5.98
CA VAL A 201 -14.59 28.28 -5.69
C VAL A 201 -13.48 27.33 -6.15
N LEU A 202 -13.64 26.03 -5.92
CA LEU A 202 -12.64 25.02 -6.28
C LEU A 202 -12.60 24.73 -7.78
N LEU A 203 -13.72 24.81 -8.49
CA LEU A 203 -13.76 24.62 -9.95
C LEU A 203 -13.41 25.88 -10.74
N LEU A 204 -13.43 27.06 -10.13
CA LEU A 204 -13.15 28.33 -10.80
C LEU A 204 -11.79 28.37 -11.55
N PRO A 205 -10.67 27.86 -11.01
CA PRO A 205 -9.42 27.78 -11.77
C PRO A 205 -9.54 26.93 -13.04
N LEU A 206 -10.23 25.79 -12.96
CA LEU A 206 -10.48 24.93 -14.12
C LEU A 206 -11.41 25.61 -15.13
N ASP A 207 -12.46 26.29 -14.67
CA ASP A 207 -13.37 27.06 -15.52
C ASP A 207 -12.63 28.16 -16.30
N ILE A 208 -11.77 28.92 -15.61
CA ILE A 208 -10.98 29.99 -16.22
C ILE A 208 -10.02 29.42 -17.26
N ILE A 209 -9.33 28.31 -16.98
CA ILE A 209 -8.31 27.78 -17.89
C ILE A 209 -8.94 27.05 -19.09
N THR A 210 -10.02 26.30 -18.87
CA THR A 210 -10.64 25.47 -19.92
C THR A 210 -11.69 26.21 -20.74
N GLY A 211 -12.31 27.26 -20.18
CA GLY A 211 -13.37 28.02 -20.84
C GLY A 211 -14.71 27.30 -20.99
N LEU A 212 -14.90 26.16 -20.31
CA LEU A 212 -16.10 25.31 -20.47
C LEU A 212 -17.34 25.76 -19.69
N SER A 213 -17.31 26.94 -19.05
CA SER A 213 -18.45 27.52 -18.32
C SER A 213 -19.02 26.59 -17.24
N LEU A 214 -18.15 26.00 -16.42
CA LEU A 214 -18.48 25.08 -15.33
C LEU A 214 -19.35 25.71 -14.23
N LEU A 215 -19.42 27.04 -14.16
CA LEU A 215 -20.07 27.77 -13.07
C LEU A 215 -21.38 28.46 -13.48
N GLY A 216 -21.75 28.41 -14.78
CA GLY A 216 -22.91 29.11 -15.33
C GLY A 216 -22.86 30.64 -15.15
N GLN A 217 -24.00 31.31 -15.35
CA GLN A 217 -24.15 32.74 -15.05
C GLN A 217 -24.37 32.92 -13.54
N ASN A 218 -23.29 33.13 -12.78
CA ASN A 218 -23.36 33.34 -11.34
C ASN A 218 -22.58 34.58 -10.91
N SER A 219 -23.29 35.54 -10.35
CA SER A 219 -22.75 36.83 -9.91
C SER A 219 -21.63 36.72 -8.86
N THR A 220 -21.57 35.63 -8.08
CA THR A 220 -20.48 35.41 -7.11
C THR A 220 -19.21 34.89 -7.77
N ALA A 221 -19.34 33.95 -8.72
CA ALA A 221 -18.21 33.46 -9.51
C ALA A 221 -17.59 34.57 -10.36
N ASP A 222 -18.43 35.46 -10.89
CA ASP A 222 -17.98 36.62 -11.69
C ASP A 222 -17.11 37.59 -10.87
N LYS A 223 -17.46 37.82 -9.60
CA LYS A 223 -16.67 38.67 -8.69
C LYS A 223 -15.29 38.08 -8.40
N LEU A 224 -15.20 36.76 -8.25
CA LEU A 224 -13.95 36.05 -7.92
C LEU A 224 -13.08 35.78 -9.16
N ARG A 225 -13.65 35.91 -10.36
CA ARG A 225 -12.97 35.58 -11.62
C ARG A 225 -11.72 36.43 -11.88
N LEU A 226 -11.82 37.76 -11.74
CA LEU A 226 -10.69 38.67 -12.01
C LEU A 226 -9.52 38.47 -11.04
N PRO A 227 -9.72 38.44 -9.70
CA PRO A 227 -8.63 38.15 -8.76
C PRO A 227 -7.99 36.77 -9.00
N MET A 228 -8.81 35.75 -9.31
CA MET A 228 -8.30 34.41 -9.62
C MET A 228 -7.45 34.42 -10.89
N MET A 229 -7.91 35.09 -11.95
CA MET A 229 -7.20 35.19 -13.21
C MET A 229 -5.84 35.87 -13.07
N GLU A 230 -5.75 36.94 -12.26
CA GLU A 230 -4.47 37.60 -11.96
C GLU A 230 -3.53 36.65 -11.21
N TYR A 231 -4.06 35.90 -10.25
CA TYR A 231 -3.29 34.94 -9.46
C TYR A 231 -2.72 33.78 -10.31
N LEU A 232 -3.44 33.36 -11.35
CA LEU A 232 -3.03 32.29 -12.27
C LEU A 232 -1.95 32.72 -13.29
N LYS A 233 -1.61 34.02 -13.39
CA LYS A 233 -0.52 34.48 -14.27
C LYS A 233 0.87 34.02 -13.80
N SER A 234 1.05 33.85 -12.49
CA SER A 234 2.29 33.29 -11.94
C SER A 234 2.32 31.77 -12.15
N LYS A 235 3.43 31.23 -12.67
CA LYS A 235 3.58 29.80 -12.95
C LYS A 235 3.40 28.92 -11.70
N SER A 236 4.04 29.26 -10.59
CA SER A 236 3.96 28.48 -9.35
C SER A 236 2.54 28.49 -8.76
N SER A 237 1.92 29.67 -8.74
CA SER A 237 0.55 29.87 -8.29
C SER A 237 -0.43 29.10 -9.19
N CYS A 238 -0.29 29.19 -10.51
CA CYS A 238 -1.14 28.48 -11.47
C CYS A 238 -1.12 26.97 -11.23
N ILE A 239 0.09 26.38 -11.20
CA ILE A 239 0.27 24.93 -10.97
C ILE A 239 -0.33 24.54 -9.61
N SER A 240 -0.05 25.30 -8.55
CA SER A 240 -0.56 25.00 -7.21
C SER A 240 -2.09 25.05 -7.15
N MET A 241 -2.71 26.08 -7.74
CA MET A 241 -4.17 26.25 -7.73
C MET A 241 -4.87 25.17 -8.54
N ILE A 242 -4.33 24.83 -9.72
CA ILE A 242 -4.92 23.78 -10.56
C ILE A 242 -4.80 22.41 -9.90
N CYS A 243 -3.65 22.08 -9.29
CA CYS A 243 -3.54 20.87 -8.49
C CYS A 243 -4.51 20.85 -7.31
N ALA A 244 -4.73 21.99 -6.63
CA ALA A 244 -5.70 22.09 -5.55
C ALA A 244 -7.15 21.89 -6.05
N SER A 245 -7.52 22.46 -7.20
CA SER A 245 -8.80 22.22 -7.85
C SER A 245 -8.99 20.73 -8.16
N LEU A 246 -8.02 20.13 -8.85
CA LEU A 246 -8.03 18.71 -9.25
C LEU A 246 -8.18 17.79 -8.04
N ALA A 247 -7.44 18.02 -6.95
CA ALA A 247 -7.49 17.19 -5.76
C ALA A 247 -8.88 17.10 -5.11
N ASN A 248 -9.74 18.11 -5.29
CA ASN A 248 -11.09 18.12 -4.73
C ASN A 248 -12.17 17.72 -5.75
N THR A 249 -11.84 17.64 -7.05
CA THR A 249 -12.76 17.28 -8.11
C THR A 249 -13.51 15.95 -7.87
N PRO A 250 -12.85 14.85 -7.43
CA PRO A 250 -13.56 13.60 -7.17
C PRO A 250 -14.65 13.73 -6.10
N GLN A 251 -14.37 14.47 -5.02
CA GLN A 251 -15.36 14.71 -3.96
C GLN A 251 -16.53 15.53 -4.49
N ILE A 252 -16.26 16.52 -5.35
CA ILE A 252 -17.31 17.34 -5.96
C ILE A 252 -18.24 16.49 -6.82
N THR A 253 -17.71 15.56 -7.63
CA THR A 253 -18.53 14.69 -8.49
C THR A 253 -19.42 13.69 -7.74
N LEU A 254 -19.18 13.49 -6.45
CA LEU A 254 -19.97 12.60 -5.58
C LEU A 254 -21.02 13.37 -4.77
N MET A 255 -21.10 14.68 -4.90
CA MET A 255 -22.09 15.50 -4.20
C MET A 255 -23.50 15.27 -4.74
N ASP A 256 -24.50 15.57 -3.93
CA ASP A 256 -25.90 15.51 -4.34
C ASP A 256 -26.16 16.39 -5.59
N PRO A 257 -27.03 15.95 -6.53
CA PRO A 257 -27.34 16.69 -7.75
C PRO A 257 -27.75 18.14 -7.53
N ASP A 258 -28.45 18.42 -6.42
CA ASP A 258 -28.92 19.76 -6.08
C ASP A 258 -27.79 20.72 -5.66
N CYS A 259 -26.65 20.18 -5.22
CA CYS A 259 -25.49 20.96 -4.77
C CYS A 259 -24.38 21.03 -5.84
N LEU A 260 -24.51 20.27 -6.94
CA LEU A 260 -23.54 20.26 -8.02
C LEU A 260 -23.61 21.56 -8.83
N PRO A 261 -22.48 22.26 -9.03
CA PRO A 261 -22.48 23.50 -9.82
C PRO A 261 -22.69 23.25 -11.31
N CYS A 262 -22.35 22.06 -11.79
CA CYS A 262 -22.53 21.62 -13.16
C CYS A 262 -22.64 20.08 -13.25
N PRO A 263 -23.16 19.55 -14.38
CA PRO A 263 -23.16 18.11 -14.62
C PRO A 263 -21.75 17.50 -14.56
N PRO A 264 -21.55 16.32 -13.95
CA PRO A 264 -20.22 15.70 -13.82
C PRO A 264 -19.49 15.48 -15.15
N VAL A 265 -20.22 15.28 -16.25
CA VAL A 265 -19.64 15.18 -17.59
C VAL A 265 -18.82 16.42 -17.98
N LEU A 266 -19.25 17.64 -17.60
CA LEU A 266 -18.50 18.86 -17.88
C LEU A 266 -17.20 18.94 -17.08
N ILE A 267 -17.18 18.37 -15.88
CA ILE A 267 -15.98 18.27 -15.06
C ILE A 267 -14.97 17.32 -15.73
N VAL A 268 -15.42 16.18 -16.24
CA VAL A 268 -14.57 15.26 -17.03
C VAL A 268 -14.03 15.98 -18.27
N SER A 269 -14.89 16.68 -19.03
CA SER A 269 -14.46 17.48 -20.19
C SER A 269 -13.44 18.56 -19.82
N ALA A 270 -13.54 19.18 -18.64
CA ALA A 270 -12.56 20.15 -18.16
C ALA A 270 -11.20 19.51 -17.88
N VAL A 271 -11.17 18.34 -17.25
CA VAL A 271 -9.93 17.60 -17.02
C VAL A 271 -9.29 17.17 -18.36
N LEU A 272 -10.10 16.72 -19.33
CA LEU A 272 -9.62 16.40 -20.68
C LEU A 272 -9.04 17.62 -21.39
N SER A 273 -9.74 18.76 -21.37
CA SER A 273 -9.26 20.02 -21.96
C SER A 273 -7.98 20.53 -21.29
N LEU A 274 -7.86 20.38 -19.96
CA LEU A 274 -6.64 20.71 -19.22
C LEU A 274 -5.46 19.84 -19.66
N LEU A 275 -5.68 18.52 -19.82
CA LEU A 275 -4.64 17.60 -20.29
C LEU A 275 -4.22 17.89 -21.75
N ARG A 276 -5.16 18.24 -22.64
CA ARG A 276 -4.87 18.70 -24.01
C ARG A 276 -4.03 19.99 -23.99
N LEU A 277 -4.36 20.93 -23.10
CA LEU A 277 -3.60 22.15 -22.91
C LEU A 277 -2.17 21.88 -22.42
N CYS A 278 -1.99 20.92 -21.51
CA CYS A 278 -0.66 20.51 -21.04
C CYS A 278 0.22 19.93 -22.17
N ASN A 279 -0.39 19.30 -23.19
CA ASN A 279 0.31 18.81 -24.38
C ASN A 279 0.64 19.90 -25.41
N GLY A 280 0.03 21.09 -25.27
CA GLY A 280 0.14 22.16 -26.26
C GLY A 280 -0.87 22.06 -27.42
N ASP A 281 -1.80 21.10 -27.38
CA ASP A 281 -2.80 20.87 -28.44
C ASP A 281 -4.00 21.83 -28.35
N GLY A 282 -4.08 22.65 -27.30
CA GLY A 282 -5.17 23.59 -27.07
C GLY A 282 -4.70 25.04 -27.01
N SER A 283 -5.32 25.91 -27.80
CA SER A 283 -5.35 27.35 -27.50
C SER A 283 -6.27 27.55 -26.30
N SER A 284 -5.82 28.23 -25.24
CA SER A 284 -6.73 28.68 -24.18
C SER A 284 -7.75 29.63 -24.83
N SER A 285 -8.99 29.17 -24.99
CA SER A 285 -10.10 30.01 -25.47
C SER A 285 -10.49 31.09 -24.46
N SER A 286 -9.95 31.00 -23.24
CA SER A 286 -10.15 31.96 -22.18
C SER A 286 -9.23 33.18 -22.32
N GLY A 287 -9.66 34.31 -21.76
CA GLY A 287 -8.85 35.52 -21.71
C GLY A 287 -7.51 35.39 -20.96
N CYS A 288 -7.15 34.21 -20.42
CA CYS A 288 -5.97 33.98 -19.59
C CYS A 288 -4.89 33.14 -20.30
N ALA A 289 -4.46 33.60 -21.48
CA ALA A 289 -3.47 32.88 -22.29
C ALA A 289 -2.15 32.60 -21.56
N GLU A 290 -1.73 33.49 -20.65
CA GLU A 290 -0.55 33.31 -19.84
C GLU A 290 -0.66 32.14 -18.85
N ALA A 291 -1.82 31.97 -18.21
CA ALA A 291 -2.05 30.82 -17.33
C ALA A 291 -2.02 29.50 -18.11
N GLY A 292 -2.53 29.47 -19.35
CA GLY A 292 -2.44 28.30 -20.20
C GLY A 292 -0.99 27.95 -20.56
N ARG A 293 -0.17 28.95 -20.92
CA ARG A 293 1.27 28.76 -21.19
C ARG A 293 2.02 28.20 -19.99
N ASN A 294 1.64 28.59 -18.77
CA ASN A 294 2.27 28.10 -17.54
C ASN A 294 2.10 26.58 -17.32
N LEU A 295 1.11 25.96 -17.97
CA LEU A 295 0.76 24.55 -17.81
C LEU A 295 1.35 23.63 -18.88
N ILE A 296 1.78 24.18 -20.01
CA ILE A 296 2.37 23.40 -21.11
C ILE A 296 3.62 22.66 -20.59
N GLY A 297 3.63 21.34 -20.78
CA GLY A 297 4.71 20.46 -20.31
C GLY A 297 4.79 20.29 -18.79
N SER A 298 3.78 20.72 -18.03
CA SER A 298 3.79 20.58 -16.57
C SER A 298 3.49 19.14 -16.14
N GLY A 299 4.54 18.34 -15.96
CA GLY A 299 4.42 16.95 -15.49
C GLY A 299 3.63 16.82 -14.18
N LYS A 300 3.76 17.78 -13.25
CA LYS A 300 3.00 17.78 -11.98
C LYS A 300 1.49 17.88 -12.22
N VAL A 301 1.06 18.73 -13.15
CA VAL A 301 -0.37 18.91 -13.47
C VAL A 301 -0.88 17.73 -14.27
N GLN A 302 -0.11 17.23 -15.24
CA GLN A 302 -0.46 16.03 -16.01
C GLN A 302 -0.67 14.82 -15.09
N LYS A 303 0.26 14.55 -14.17
CA LYS A 303 0.14 13.46 -13.18
C LYS A 303 -1.12 13.60 -12.33
N CYS A 304 -1.34 14.78 -11.76
CA CYS A 304 -2.51 15.06 -10.92
C CYS A 304 -3.83 14.92 -11.70
N ALA A 305 -3.87 15.42 -12.95
CA ALA A 305 -5.05 15.34 -13.80
C ALA A 305 -5.33 13.90 -14.27
N LEU A 306 -4.31 13.10 -14.57
CA LEU A 306 -4.47 11.68 -14.90
C LEU A 306 -4.99 10.85 -13.73
N ASP A 307 -4.52 11.12 -12.50
CA ASP A 307 -5.04 10.48 -11.29
C ASP A 307 -6.51 10.81 -11.07
N VAL A 308 -6.88 12.09 -11.25
CA VAL A 308 -8.29 12.51 -11.16
C VAL A 308 -9.11 11.88 -12.27
N LEU A 309 -8.62 11.88 -13.52
CA LEU A 309 -9.31 11.26 -14.65
C LEU A 309 -9.54 9.77 -14.40
N SER A 310 -8.61 9.08 -13.74
CA SER A 310 -8.75 7.69 -13.33
C SER A 310 -9.91 7.49 -12.34
N VAL A 311 -10.04 8.36 -11.33
CA VAL A 311 -11.14 8.29 -10.36
C VAL A 311 -12.49 8.64 -11.00
N LEU A 312 -12.50 9.56 -11.96
CA LEU A 312 -13.70 10.00 -12.67
C LEU A 312 -14.30 8.95 -13.62
N SER A 313 -13.62 7.82 -13.86
CA SER A 313 -14.17 6.69 -14.64
C SER A 313 -15.50 6.17 -14.05
N ASN A 314 -15.70 6.35 -12.74
CA ASN A 314 -16.90 5.92 -12.02
C ASN A 314 -17.99 7.00 -11.93
N SER A 315 -17.74 8.22 -12.43
CA SER A 315 -18.70 9.32 -12.38
C SER A 315 -19.90 9.11 -13.32
N SER A 316 -21.06 9.66 -12.95
CA SER A 316 -22.25 9.65 -13.80
C SER A 316 -21.99 10.47 -15.09
N GLY A 317 -22.27 9.89 -16.25
CA GLY A 317 -22.06 10.53 -17.55
C GLY A 317 -20.62 10.49 -18.08
N GLY A 318 -19.63 10.07 -17.29
CA GLY A 318 -18.24 9.92 -17.75
C GLY A 318 -18.11 8.94 -18.93
N LYS A 319 -18.89 7.86 -18.92
CA LYS A 319 -18.90 6.81 -19.96
C LYS A 319 -19.14 7.34 -21.39
N VAL A 320 -19.90 8.43 -21.53
CA VAL A 320 -20.17 9.05 -22.84
C VAL A 320 -18.88 9.59 -23.48
N LEU A 321 -17.89 9.95 -22.67
CA LEU A 321 -16.61 10.49 -23.12
C LEU A 321 -15.53 9.42 -23.29
N LEU A 322 -15.87 8.12 -23.24
CA LEU A 322 -14.88 7.04 -23.30
C LEU A 322 -13.97 7.16 -24.53
N ALA A 323 -14.54 7.41 -25.72
CA ALA A 323 -13.75 7.57 -26.95
C ALA A 323 -12.81 8.79 -26.90
N GLU A 324 -13.25 9.90 -26.30
CA GLU A 324 -12.40 11.09 -26.13
C GLU A 324 -11.26 10.87 -25.14
N VAL A 325 -11.54 10.18 -24.04
CA VAL A 325 -10.53 9.79 -23.04
C VAL A 325 -9.49 8.88 -23.70
N PHE A 326 -9.94 7.85 -24.42
CA PHE A 326 -9.06 6.94 -25.14
C PHE A 326 -8.16 7.69 -26.12
N THR A 327 -8.74 8.57 -26.94
CA THR A 327 -8.01 9.36 -27.93
C THR A 327 -6.92 10.21 -27.27
N LEU A 328 -7.24 10.90 -26.17
CA LEU A 328 -6.28 11.70 -25.43
C LEU A 328 -5.16 10.84 -24.84
N LEU A 329 -5.50 9.70 -24.22
CA LEU A 329 -4.50 8.80 -23.63
C LEU A 329 -3.57 8.24 -24.72
N MET A 330 -4.07 7.94 -25.92
CA MET A 330 -3.23 7.53 -27.04
C MET A 330 -2.26 8.64 -27.47
N GLN A 331 -2.66 9.91 -27.43
CA GLN A 331 -1.76 11.04 -27.71
C GLN A 331 -0.62 11.11 -26.69
N TYR A 332 -0.94 10.99 -25.40
CA TYR A 332 0.07 10.94 -24.33
C TYR A 332 1.03 9.77 -24.50
N LEU A 333 0.49 8.58 -24.78
CA LEU A 333 1.27 7.37 -24.96
C LEU A 333 2.11 7.38 -26.25
N ASN A 334 1.69 8.08 -27.30
CA ASN A 334 2.48 8.20 -28.54
C ASN A 334 3.53 9.31 -28.48
N SER A 335 3.36 10.31 -27.59
CA SER A 335 4.26 11.46 -27.47
C SER A 335 5.65 11.07 -26.95
N PRO A 336 6.73 11.33 -27.69
CA PRO A 336 8.09 11.01 -27.25
C PRO A 336 8.54 11.86 -26.05
N ALA A 337 7.95 13.04 -25.86
CA ALA A 337 8.30 13.97 -24.79
C ALA A 337 7.67 13.65 -23.43
N SER A 338 6.73 12.68 -23.38
CA SER A 338 6.07 12.29 -22.12
C SER A 338 7.06 11.67 -21.13
N GLU A 339 7.05 12.16 -19.89
CA GLU A 339 7.81 11.56 -18.78
C GLU A 339 7.33 10.12 -18.51
N PRO A 340 8.21 9.19 -18.06
CA PRO A 340 7.82 7.81 -17.77
C PRO A 340 6.64 7.69 -16.79
N THR A 341 6.65 8.49 -15.73
CA THR A 341 5.56 8.48 -14.73
C THR A 341 4.21 8.98 -15.28
N VAL A 342 4.24 9.86 -16.29
CA VAL A 342 3.02 10.29 -17.01
C VAL A 342 2.50 9.14 -17.86
N LEU A 343 3.38 8.44 -18.60
CA LEU A 343 3.02 7.27 -19.41
C LEU A 343 2.43 6.14 -18.55
N GLN A 344 3.07 5.82 -17.42
CA GLN A 344 2.57 4.82 -16.47
C GLN A 344 1.16 5.18 -15.97
N LYS A 345 0.94 6.45 -15.58
CA LYS A 345 -0.40 6.92 -15.17
C LYS A 345 -1.38 6.88 -16.33
N SER A 346 -0.97 7.18 -17.56
CA SER A 346 -1.83 7.05 -18.75
C SER A 346 -2.30 5.61 -18.94
N TYR A 347 -1.43 4.61 -18.80
CA TYR A 347 -1.82 3.19 -18.85
C TYR A 347 -2.79 2.80 -17.71
N ARG A 348 -2.50 3.23 -16.47
CA ARG A 348 -3.39 2.98 -15.32
C ARG A 348 -4.76 3.62 -15.50
N THR A 349 -4.81 4.86 -15.97
CA THR A 349 -6.06 5.55 -16.30
C THR A 349 -6.80 4.80 -17.41
N LEU A 350 -6.10 4.37 -18.47
CA LEU A 350 -6.70 3.60 -19.55
C LEU A 350 -7.37 2.32 -19.03
N MET A 351 -6.67 1.55 -18.20
CA MET A 351 -7.22 0.33 -17.57
C MET A 351 -8.47 0.62 -16.74
N LYS A 352 -8.46 1.68 -15.92
CA LYS A 352 -9.62 2.04 -15.09
C LYS A 352 -10.85 2.40 -15.90
N TRP A 353 -10.66 3.09 -17.03
CA TRP A 353 -11.74 3.42 -17.95
C TRP A 353 -12.26 2.20 -18.72
N ILE A 354 -11.38 1.28 -19.13
CA ILE A 354 -11.76 0.00 -19.73
C ILE A 354 -12.60 -0.82 -18.73
N SER A 355 -12.13 -0.97 -17.49
CA SER A 355 -12.83 -1.77 -16.48
C SER A 355 -14.15 -1.17 -15.99
N ALA A 356 -14.31 0.16 -16.05
CA ALA A 356 -15.55 0.84 -15.64
C ALA A 356 -16.67 0.78 -16.70
N CYS A 357 -16.33 0.48 -17.95
CA CYS A 357 -17.24 0.46 -19.09
C CYS A 357 -17.54 -0.98 -19.53
N ALA A 358 -18.78 -1.43 -19.31
CA ALA A 358 -19.23 -2.75 -19.78
C ALA A 358 -19.38 -2.82 -21.31
N ASP A 359 -19.58 -1.68 -21.97
CA ASP A 359 -19.67 -1.57 -23.42
C ASP A 359 -18.48 -0.76 -23.96
N LEU A 360 -17.69 -1.38 -24.82
CA LEU A 360 -16.53 -0.78 -25.49
C LEU A 360 -16.80 -0.48 -26.98
N SER A 361 -18.06 -0.57 -27.42
CA SER A 361 -18.48 -0.31 -28.80
C SER A 361 -18.09 1.08 -29.32
N SER A 362 -17.97 2.07 -28.43
CA SER A 362 -17.53 3.42 -28.80
C SER A 362 -16.05 3.50 -29.20
N ILE A 363 -15.25 2.47 -28.91
CA ILE A 363 -13.84 2.40 -29.29
C ILE A 363 -13.75 1.95 -30.75
N THR A 364 -13.37 2.88 -31.62
CA THR A 364 -13.24 2.65 -33.06
C THR A 364 -12.12 1.68 -33.39
N ASP A 365 -12.20 1.04 -34.57
CA ASP A 365 -11.13 0.18 -35.08
C ASP A 365 -9.79 0.94 -35.19
N GLN A 366 -9.83 2.25 -35.46
CA GLN A 366 -8.65 3.09 -35.52
C GLN A 366 -7.99 3.21 -34.15
N LEU A 367 -8.75 3.48 -33.08
CA LEU A 367 -8.20 3.57 -31.72
C LEU A 367 -7.59 2.26 -31.25
N ARG A 368 -8.16 1.12 -31.67
CA ARG A 368 -7.59 -0.21 -31.40
C ARG A 368 -6.26 -0.41 -32.11
N LYS A 369 -6.16 -0.04 -33.40
CA LYS A 369 -4.90 -0.05 -34.16
C LYS A 369 -3.86 0.88 -33.55
N ASP A 370 -4.25 2.08 -33.13
CA ASP A 370 -3.36 3.05 -32.50
C ASP A 370 -2.80 2.48 -31.19
N LEU A 371 -3.63 1.81 -30.37
CA LEU A 371 -3.19 1.16 -29.14
C LEU A 371 -2.14 0.07 -29.43
N ILE A 372 -2.40 -0.82 -30.39
CA ILE A 372 -1.48 -1.88 -30.80
C ILE A 372 -0.13 -1.27 -31.24
N GLN A 373 -0.18 -0.24 -32.09
CA GLN A 373 1.03 0.43 -32.59
C GLN A 373 1.81 1.10 -31.46
N VAL A 374 1.13 1.81 -30.57
CA VAL A 374 1.74 2.53 -29.45
C VAL A 374 2.38 1.56 -28.47
N VAL A 375 1.68 0.48 -28.10
CA VAL A 375 2.21 -0.54 -27.20
C VAL A 375 3.41 -1.23 -27.84
N GLY A 376 3.32 -1.66 -29.10
CA GLY A 376 4.45 -2.27 -29.81
C GLY A 376 5.67 -1.35 -29.88
N LYS A 377 5.47 -0.04 -30.08
CA LYS A 377 6.55 0.96 -30.02
C LYS A 377 7.15 1.11 -28.62
N ARG A 378 6.33 1.08 -27.56
CA ARG A 378 6.74 1.38 -26.18
C ARG A 378 7.40 0.21 -25.46
N VAL A 379 7.12 -1.03 -25.85
CA VAL A 379 7.90 -2.19 -25.40
C VAL A 379 9.37 -2.07 -25.84
N CYS A 380 9.66 -1.30 -26.89
CA CYS A 380 11.02 -1.04 -27.38
C CYS A 380 11.56 0.37 -26.98
N ASP A 381 10.99 1.03 -25.97
CA ASP A 381 11.47 2.35 -25.51
C ASP A 381 12.87 2.25 -24.90
N VAL A 382 13.69 3.28 -25.07
CA VAL A 382 15.05 3.32 -24.48
C VAL A 382 15.02 3.35 -22.95
N ARG A 383 13.96 3.90 -22.36
CA ARG A 383 13.78 4.00 -20.90
C ARG A 383 13.11 2.74 -20.37
N TRP A 384 13.75 2.08 -19.42
CA TRP A 384 13.26 0.81 -18.88
C TRP A 384 11.93 0.98 -18.14
N GLU A 385 11.70 2.11 -17.47
CA GLU A 385 10.46 2.38 -16.73
C GLU A 385 9.24 2.40 -17.67
N VAL A 386 9.45 2.79 -18.92
CA VAL A 386 8.41 2.82 -19.95
C VAL A 386 8.16 1.41 -20.46
N ARG A 387 9.22 0.66 -20.79
CA ARG A 387 9.10 -0.75 -21.21
C ARG A 387 8.38 -1.57 -20.12
N ASP A 388 8.81 -1.42 -18.88
CA ASP A 388 8.23 -2.06 -17.69
C ASP A 388 6.74 -1.73 -17.55
N SER A 389 6.38 -0.44 -17.54
CA SER A 389 4.97 -0.01 -17.44
C SER A 389 4.11 -0.51 -18.61
N THR A 390 4.68 -0.61 -19.82
CA THR A 390 3.98 -1.13 -21.00
C THR A 390 3.75 -2.65 -20.90
N VAL A 391 4.75 -3.39 -20.42
CA VAL A 391 4.65 -4.84 -20.18
C VAL A 391 3.65 -5.13 -19.05
N GLU A 392 3.69 -4.36 -17.95
CA GLU A 392 2.72 -4.42 -16.85
C GLU A 392 1.29 -4.16 -17.37
N PHE A 393 1.11 -3.17 -18.24
CA PHE A 393 -0.17 -2.88 -18.88
C PHE A 393 -0.67 -4.05 -19.74
N LEU A 394 0.20 -4.67 -20.54
CA LEU A 394 -0.14 -5.82 -21.38
C LEU A 394 -0.61 -7.01 -20.53
N GLY A 395 0.07 -7.31 -19.43
CA GLY A 395 -0.33 -8.37 -18.50
C GLY A 395 -1.71 -8.13 -17.90
N HIS A 396 -1.92 -6.93 -17.34
CA HIS A 396 -3.22 -6.56 -16.76
C HIS A 396 -4.36 -6.62 -17.75
N LEU A 397 -4.12 -6.20 -19.00
CA LEU A 397 -5.14 -6.27 -20.04
C LEU A 397 -5.46 -7.72 -20.42
N ALA A 398 -4.44 -8.58 -20.53
CA ALA A 398 -4.63 -10.01 -20.82
C ALA A 398 -5.45 -10.72 -19.74
N GLY A 399 -5.33 -10.32 -18.47
CA GLY A 399 -6.15 -10.81 -17.36
C GLY A 399 -7.66 -10.52 -17.49
N LEU A 400 -8.06 -9.60 -18.39
CA LEU A 400 -9.47 -9.29 -18.68
C LEU A 400 -10.05 -10.12 -19.85
N CYS A 401 -9.35 -11.17 -20.30
CA CYS A 401 -9.74 -12.14 -21.34
C CYS A 401 -10.49 -11.52 -22.54
N ASP A 402 -11.82 -11.55 -22.53
CA ASP A 402 -12.70 -11.06 -23.61
C ASP A 402 -12.39 -9.60 -24.00
N THR A 403 -12.01 -8.77 -23.03
CA THR A 403 -11.70 -7.36 -23.27
C THR A 403 -10.36 -7.18 -23.98
N SER A 404 -9.38 -8.05 -23.70
CA SER A 404 -8.08 -8.03 -24.36
C SER A 404 -8.22 -8.35 -25.84
N GLU A 405 -9.03 -9.35 -26.18
CA GLU A 405 -9.24 -9.77 -27.57
C GLU A 405 -9.96 -8.69 -28.38
N VAL A 406 -10.91 -7.98 -27.76
CA VAL A 406 -11.58 -6.83 -28.38
C VAL A 406 -10.58 -5.69 -28.66
N LEU A 407 -9.66 -5.39 -27.74
CA LEU A 407 -8.80 -4.20 -27.83
C LEU A 407 -7.48 -4.41 -28.59
N LEU A 408 -6.80 -5.53 -28.35
CA LEU A 408 -5.51 -5.85 -28.96
C LEU A 408 -5.60 -6.88 -30.09
N GLY A 409 -6.77 -7.49 -30.30
CA GLY A 409 -6.95 -8.56 -31.27
C GLY A 409 -6.38 -9.89 -30.77
N ASP A 410 -5.66 -10.59 -31.65
CA ASP A 410 -5.15 -11.94 -31.36
C ASP A 410 -4.16 -11.95 -30.18
N ARG A 411 -4.36 -12.90 -29.24
CA ARG A 411 -3.47 -13.14 -28.09
C ARG A 411 -2.02 -13.38 -28.51
N CYS A 412 -1.79 -13.88 -29.72
CA CYS A 412 -0.44 -14.10 -30.26
C CYS A 412 0.41 -12.81 -30.26
N PHE A 413 -0.19 -11.65 -30.51
CA PHE A 413 0.53 -10.36 -30.50
C PHE A 413 1.10 -10.07 -29.10
N THR A 414 0.25 -10.10 -28.08
CA THR A 414 0.66 -9.83 -26.69
C THR A 414 1.69 -10.85 -26.22
N VAL A 415 1.46 -12.13 -26.43
CA VAL A 415 2.38 -13.20 -25.99
C VAL A 415 3.76 -13.06 -26.64
N SER A 416 3.82 -12.67 -27.92
CA SER A 416 5.10 -12.47 -28.62
C SER A 416 5.91 -11.35 -27.99
N LEU A 417 5.28 -10.19 -27.72
CA LEU A 417 5.95 -9.06 -27.06
C LEU A 417 6.44 -9.41 -25.64
N LEU A 418 5.64 -10.16 -24.88
CA LEU A 418 6.03 -10.59 -23.55
C LEU A 418 7.23 -11.56 -23.60
N LYS A 419 7.21 -12.53 -24.52
CA LYS A 419 8.35 -13.45 -24.72
C LYS A 419 9.64 -12.69 -25.08
N GLU A 420 9.56 -11.65 -25.92
CA GLU A 420 10.71 -10.79 -26.21
C GLU A 420 11.20 -10.05 -24.97
N ALA A 421 10.30 -9.52 -24.14
CA ALA A 421 10.64 -8.83 -22.89
C ALA A 421 11.30 -9.72 -21.82
N LEU A 422 11.27 -11.06 -21.95
CA LEU A 422 12.06 -11.96 -21.09
C LEU A 422 13.57 -11.88 -21.33
N GLN A 423 13.98 -11.28 -22.46
CA GLN A 423 15.37 -11.05 -22.84
C GLN A 423 15.82 -9.62 -22.54
N ASP A 424 14.98 -8.81 -21.88
CA ASP A 424 15.33 -7.42 -21.55
C ASP A 424 16.55 -7.37 -20.63
N PRO A 425 17.48 -6.42 -20.83
CA PRO A 425 18.63 -6.26 -19.94
C PRO A 425 18.25 -5.94 -18.49
N GLU A 426 17.10 -5.30 -18.25
CA GLU A 426 16.68 -4.86 -16.92
C GLU A 426 15.77 -5.88 -16.23
N SER A 427 16.10 -6.30 -15.00
CA SER A 427 15.32 -7.33 -14.29
C SER A 427 13.89 -6.94 -13.99
N TYR A 428 13.61 -5.65 -13.77
CA TYR A 428 12.24 -5.16 -13.56
C TYR A 428 11.35 -5.49 -14.77
N VAL A 429 11.83 -5.24 -15.99
CA VAL A 429 11.09 -5.54 -17.23
C VAL A 429 10.90 -7.05 -17.39
N ARG A 430 11.95 -7.85 -17.14
CA ARG A 430 11.85 -9.31 -17.16
C ARG A 430 10.82 -9.83 -16.14
N ALA A 431 10.85 -9.31 -14.91
CA ALA A 431 9.92 -9.68 -13.84
C ALA A 431 8.46 -9.35 -14.18
N SER A 432 8.22 -8.15 -14.72
CA SER A 432 6.90 -7.75 -15.23
C SER A 432 6.45 -8.63 -16.38
N SER A 433 7.35 -9.03 -17.27
CA SER A 433 7.04 -9.95 -18.37
C SER A 433 6.64 -11.33 -17.86
N ILE A 434 7.39 -11.90 -16.91
CA ILE A 434 7.05 -13.19 -16.29
C ILE A 434 5.67 -13.12 -15.63
N SER A 435 5.40 -12.06 -14.87
CA SER A 435 4.10 -11.84 -14.22
C SER A 435 2.96 -11.71 -15.24
N ALA A 436 3.19 -10.99 -16.33
CA ALA A 436 2.21 -10.83 -17.42
C ALA A 436 1.96 -12.15 -18.18
N LEU A 437 3.00 -12.97 -18.40
CA LEU A 437 2.87 -14.30 -18.99
C LEU A 437 2.09 -15.24 -18.08
N ALA A 438 2.27 -15.16 -16.75
CA ALA A 438 1.48 -15.94 -15.81
C ALA A 438 -0.01 -15.65 -15.98
N GLN A 439 -0.39 -14.37 -16.05
CA GLN A 439 -1.79 -13.96 -16.22
C GLN A 439 -2.36 -14.37 -17.59
N THR A 440 -1.53 -14.38 -18.64
CA THR A 440 -1.97 -14.64 -20.01
C THR A 440 -2.07 -16.14 -20.34
N LEU A 441 -1.10 -16.93 -19.91
CA LEU A 441 -0.89 -18.31 -20.35
C LEU A 441 -1.29 -19.36 -19.31
N ALA A 442 -1.10 -19.10 -18.02
CA ALA A 442 -1.43 -20.10 -16.99
C ALA A 442 -2.90 -20.58 -17.02
N PRO A 443 -3.90 -19.73 -17.32
CA PRO A 443 -5.28 -20.19 -17.46
C PRO A 443 -5.52 -21.10 -18.67
N SER A 444 -4.79 -20.92 -19.78
CA SER A 444 -4.99 -21.70 -21.01
C SER A 444 -4.29 -23.06 -20.98
N TRP A 445 -3.35 -23.26 -20.06
CA TRP A 445 -2.59 -24.51 -19.91
C TRP A 445 -3.31 -25.57 -19.06
N GLN A 446 -4.61 -25.38 -18.78
CA GLN A 446 -5.46 -26.28 -18.02
C GLN A 446 -6.01 -27.47 -18.83
N GLN A 447 -5.97 -27.40 -20.16
CA GLN A 447 -6.50 -28.45 -21.02
C GLN A 447 -5.47 -29.58 -21.10
N GLY A 448 -5.88 -30.81 -20.78
CA GLY A 448 -5.06 -32.03 -20.85
C GLY A 448 -4.59 -32.44 -22.26
N ALA A 449 -4.38 -31.45 -23.14
CA ALA A 449 -3.65 -31.57 -24.38
C ALA A 449 -2.15 -31.77 -24.08
N ALA A 450 -1.45 -32.43 -25.00
CA ALA A 450 -0.01 -32.56 -24.91
C ALA A 450 0.66 -31.17 -24.86
N PRO A 451 1.73 -30.99 -24.07
CA PRO A 451 2.41 -29.71 -23.98
C PRO A 451 2.94 -29.32 -25.36
N THR A 452 2.67 -28.08 -25.78
CA THR A 452 3.18 -27.57 -27.06
C THR A 452 4.67 -27.26 -26.93
N GLN A 453 5.41 -27.29 -28.04
CA GLN A 453 6.82 -26.95 -28.08
C GLN A 453 7.11 -25.58 -27.45
N GLU A 454 6.23 -24.61 -27.71
CA GLU A 454 6.35 -23.26 -27.14
C GLU A 454 6.22 -23.22 -25.61
N GLN A 455 5.41 -24.10 -25.02
CA GLN A 455 5.26 -24.18 -23.56
C GLN A 455 6.53 -24.74 -22.92
N VAL A 456 7.11 -25.77 -23.55
CA VAL A 456 8.37 -26.38 -23.08
C VAL A 456 9.52 -25.38 -23.16
N GLU A 457 9.62 -24.62 -24.25
CA GLU A 457 10.64 -23.57 -24.41
C GLU A 457 10.47 -22.45 -23.38
N LEU A 458 9.23 -22.01 -23.11
CA LEU A 458 8.98 -21.00 -22.07
C LEU A 458 9.37 -21.50 -20.68
N VAL A 459 8.97 -22.72 -20.31
CA VAL A 459 9.34 -23.31 -19.01
C VAL A 459 10.86 -23.46 -18.90
N SER A 460 11.54 -23.90 -19.96
CA SER A 460 13.00 -23.98 -19.99
C SER A 460 13.65 -22.60 -19.77
N ARG A 461 13.09 -21.55 -20.37
CA ARG A 461 13.57 -20.18 -20.16
C ARG A 461 13.32 -19.68 -18.73
N LEU A 462 12.19 -20.04 -18.11
CA LEU A 462 11.92 -19.69 -16.71
C LEU A 462 12.92 -20.37 -15.76
N HIS A 463 13.27 -21.63 -16.01
CA HIS A 463 14.34 -22.32 -15.27
C HIS A 463 15.71 -21.66 -15.43
N GLU A 464 16.04 -21.21 -16.65
CA GLU A 464 17.27 -20.47 -16.90
C GLU A 464 17.31 -19.17 -16.09
N ILE A 465 16.22 -18.41 -16.06
CA ILE A 465 16.11 -17.18 -15.27
C ILE A 465 16.26 -17.49 -13.78
N LEU A 466 15.55 -18.50 -13.25
CA LEU A 466 15.65 -18.88 -11.84
C LEU A 466 17.07 -19.32 -11.43
N SER A 467 17.86 -19.85 -12.35
CA SER A 467 19.21 -20.38 -12.04
C SER A 467 20.36 -19.43 -12.34
N GLN A 468 20.23 -18.57 -13.36
CA GLN A 468 21.34 -17.77 -13.89
C GLN A 468 21.13 -16.25 -13.76
N ASP A 469 19.90 -15.79 -13.54
CA ASP A 469 19.65 -14.35 -13.46
C ASP A 469 20.35 -13.76 -12.24
N THR A 470 21.11 -12.69 -12.44
CA THR A 470 21.89 -12.06 -11.38
C THR A 470 21.03 -11.33 -10.36
N GLU A 471 19.85 -10.85 -10.77
CA GLU A 471 19.00 -9.98 -9.94
C GLU A 471 17.79 -10.76 -9.39
N GLY A 472 17.47 -10.53 -8.11
CA GLY A 472 16.43 -11.28 -7.39
C GLY A 472 15.02 -11.07 -7.95
N PHE A 473 14.70 -9.89 -8.49
CA PHE A 473 13.35 -9.54 -8.95
C PHE A 473 12.77 -10.52 -9.97
N SER A 474 13.56 -10.90 -10.98
CA SER A 474 13.12 -11.84 -12.01
C SER A 474 12.98 -13.25 -11.45
N ARG A 475 13.89 -13.68 -10.56
CA ARG A 475 13.83 -15.01 -9.90
C ARG A 475 12.61 -15.15 -9.00
N ARG A 476 12.27 -14.11 -8.23
CA ARG A 476 11.02 -14.04 -7.44
C ARG A 476 9.79 -14.18 -8.33
N ALA A 477 9.76 -13.45 -9.46
CA ALA A 477 8.66 -13.52 -10.42
C ALA A 477 8.50 -14.91 -11.03
N VAL A 478 9.58 -15.65 -11.29
CA VAL A 478 9.50 -17.05 -11.77
C VAL A 478 8.78 -17.93 -10.76
N LEU A 479 9.10 -17.84 -9.47
CA LEU A 479 8.40 -18.65 -8.47
C LEU A 479 6.93 -18.26 -8.35
N GLN A 480 6.62 -16.97 -8.40
CA GLN A 480 5.24 -16.50 -8.43
C GLN A 480 4.47 -16.98 -9.67
N TYR A 481 5.14 -17.12 -10.83
CA TYR A 481 4.57 -17.74 -12.02
C TYR A 481 4.15 -19.19 -11.74
N PHE A 482 5.05 -20.00 -11.17
CA PHE A 482 4.75 -21.40 -10.85
C PHE A 482 3.67 -21.54 -9.76
N ILE A 483 3.67 -20.67 -8.75
CA ILE A 483 2.60 -20.58 -7.73
C ILE A 483 1.24 -20.29 -8.39
N THR A 484 1.20 -19.30 -9.29
CA THR A 484 -0.02 -18.91 -10.01
C THR A 484 -0.51 -20.06 -10.89
N TRP A 485 0.39 -20.68 -11.65
CA TRP A 485 0.09 -21.82 -12.51
C TRP A 485 -0.45 -23.00 -11.70
N PHE A 486 0.21 -23.36 -10.59
CA PHE A 486 -0.22 -24.45 -9.72
C PHE A 486 -1.59 -24.20 -9.09
N SER A 487 -1.84 -22.97 -8.63
CA SER A 487 -3.11 -22.56 -8.01
C SER A 487 -4.29 -22.63 -8.98
N LEU A 488 -4.03 -22.36 -10.27
CA LEU A 488 -5.05 -22.42 -11.32
C LEU A 488 -5.27 -23.84 -11.85
N CYS A 489 -4.33 -24.77 -11.70
CA CYS A 489 -4.54 -26.16 -12.12
C CYS A 489 -5.54 -26.86 -11.19
N PRO A 490 -6.60 -27.52 -11.69
CA PRO A 490 -7.58 -28.23 -10.84
C PRO A 490 -7.12 -29.63 -10.38
N SER A 491 -6.31 -30.33 -11.17
CA SER A 491 -5.74 -31.64 -10.84
C SER A 491 -4.30 -31.79 -11.34
N PRO A 492 -3.40 -32.49 -10.62
CA PRO A 492 -2.02 -32.76 -11.07
C PRO A 492 -1.96 -33.57 -12.37
N THR A 493 -2.98 -34.38 -12.68
CA THR A 493 -3.09 -35.10 -13.96
C THR A 493 -3.40 -34.20 -15.15
N SER A 494 -3.89 -32.98 -14.89
CA SER A 494 -4.24 -32.01 -15.94
C SER A 494 -3.04 -31.22 -16.46
N CYS A 495 -1.87 -31.31 -15.82
CA CYS A 495 -0.70 -30.54 -16.22
C CYS A 495 0.62 -31.28 -15.94
N SER A 496 0.99 -32.21 -16.84
CA SER A 496 2.21 -33.02 -16.70
C SER A 496 3.49 -32.20 -16.73
N LEU A 497 3.55 -31.15 -17.56
CA LEU A 497 4.73 -30.27 -17.67
C LEU A 497 5.03 -29.53 -16.37
N LEU A 498 3.99 -29.06 -15.67
CA LEU A 498 4.13 -28.43 -14.35
C LEU A 498 4.75 -29.41 -13.37
N MET A 499 4.16 -30.61 -13.23
CA MET A 499 4.63 -31.62 -12.27
C MET A 499 6.03 -32.15 -12.58
N GLN A 500 6.45 -32.20 -13.85
CA GLN A 500 7.81 -32.56 -14.24
C GLN A 500 8.83 -31.47 -13.85
N SER A 501 8.41 -30.21 -13.78
CA SER A 501 9.27 -29.07 -13.48
C SER A 501 9.44 -28.83 -11.97
N MET A 502 8.47 -29.27 -11.16
CA MET A 502 8.40 -28.95 -9.72
C MET A 502 9.66 -29.27 -8.92
N HIS A 503 10.21 -30.49 -9.05
CA HIS A 503 11.43 -30.85 -8.34
C HIS A 503 12.60 -29.90 -8.66
N ALA A 504 12.79 -29.56 -9.94
CA ALA A 504 13.85 -28.65 -10.36
C ALA A 504 13.63 -27.21 -9.84
N VAL A 505 12.40 -26.69 -9.92
CA VAL A 505 12.04 -25.36 -9.40
C VAL A 505 12.28 -25.28 -7.90
N LEU A 506 11.82 -26.29 -7.15
CA LEU A 506 11.96 -26.35 -5.69
C LEU A 506 13.42 -26.44 -5.27
N SER A 507 14.19 -27.31 -5.94
CA SER A 507 15.63 -27.45 -5.70
C SER A 507 16.37 -26.13 -5.96
N GLN A 508 16.16 -25.50 -7.12
CA GLN A 508 16.80 -24.25 -7.50
C GLN A 508 16.43 -23.10 -6.57
N GLY A 509 15.14 -22.90 -6.30
CA GLY A 509 14.66 -21.80 -5.45
C GLY A 509 15.09 -21.93 -3.98
N SER A 510 15.22 -23.17 -3.47
CA SER A 510 15.70 -23.41 -2.10
C SER A 510 17.20 -23.14 -1.92
N ALA A 511 17.97 -23.21 -3.01
CA ALA A 511 19.40 -22.93 -3.03
C ALA A 511 19.73 -21.46 -3.36
N ASP A 512 18.71 -20.62 -3.58
CA ASP A 512 18.90 -19.20 -3.91
C ASP A 512 19.54 -18.44 -2.74
N LEU A 513 20.15 -17.29 -3.03
CA LEU A 513 20.70 -16.39 -2.01
C LEU A 513 19.65 -15.41 -1.49
N ASP A 514 18.66 -15.08 -2.31
CA ASP A 514 17.59 -14.15 -1.95
C ASP A 514 16.54 -14.86 -1.09
N TRP A 515 16.39 -14.41 0.16
CA TRP A 515 15.47 -14.99 1.12
C TRP A 515 14.01 -14.95 0.64
N GLU A 516 13.61 -13.96 -0.18
CA GLU A 516 12.25 -13.89 -0.73
C GLU A 516 12.01 -15.00 -1.75
N VAL A 517 13.03 -15.38 -2.53
CA VAL A 517 12.96 -16.52 -3.46
C VAL A 517 12.80 -17.81 -2.65
N LYS A 518 13.56 -18.00 -1.57
CA LYS A 518 13.38 -19.17 -0.68
C LYS A 518 11.98 -19.21 -0.04
N VAL A 519 11.45 -18.06 0.41
CA VAL A 519 10.09 -17.97 0.98
C VAL A 519 9.03 -18.34 -0.06
N HIS A 520 9.12 -17.83 -1.29
CA HIS A 520 8.21 -18.23 -2.37
C HIS A 520 8.38 -19.71 -2.74
N THR A 521 9.58 -20.28 -2.62
CA THR A 521 9.81 -21.72 -2.81
C THR A 521 9.04 -22.53 -1.76
N LEU A 522 9.08 -22.08 -0.50
CA LEU A 522 8.32 -22.69 0.59
C LEU A 522 6.80 -22.52 0.41
N GLU A 523 6.33 -21.44 -0.23
CA GLU A 523 4.91 -21.26 -0.62
C GLU A 523 4.47 -22.27 -1.68
N LEU A 524 5.31 -22.49 -2.69
CA LEU A 524 5.03 -23.50 -3.70
C LEU A 524 5.02 -24.91 -3.08
N ALA A 525 5.96 -25.19 -2.18
CA ALA A 525 6.00 -26.44 -1.42
C ALA A 525 4.76 -26.62 -0.54
N GLU A 526 4.27 -25.56 0.11
CA GLU A 526 3.04 -25.54 0.88
C GLU A 526 1.81 -25.91 0.02
N LEU A 527 1.67 -25.31 -1.16
CA LEU A 527 0.57 -25.63 -2.08
C LEU A 527 0.60 -27.10 -2.54
N LEU A 528 1.80 -27.63 -2.81
CA LEU A 528 2.00 -29.05 -3.13
C LEU A 528 1.58 -29.95 -1.97
N MET A 529 2.02 -29.64 -0.74
CA MET A 529 1.60 -30.38 0.46
C MET A 529 0.10 -30.34 0.67
N ASP A 530 -0.52 -29.15 0.62
CA ASP A 530 -1.94 -28.99 0.86
C ASP A 530 -2.75 -29.78 -0.19
N ARG A 531 -2.33 -29.81 -1.45
CA ARG A 531 -3.00 -30.59 -2.50
C ARG A 531 -2.87 -32.10 -2.29
N VAL A 532 -1.68 -32.59 -1.95
CA VAL A 532 -1.45 -34.03 -1.75
C VAL A 532 -2.12 -34.51 -0.45
N ILE A 533 -2.06 -33.72 0.63
CA ILE A 533 -2.69 -34.04 1.93
C ILE A 533 -4.23 -33.89 1.86
N SER A 534 -4.78 -32.92 1.14
CA SER A 534 -6.23 -32.80 0.95
C SER A 534 -6.80 -33.98 0.15
N GLY A 535 -6.01 -34.56 -0.77
CA GLY A 535 -6.33 -35.82 -1.42
C GLY A 535 -6.56 -36.98 -0.45
N LEU A 536 -5.89 -36.99 0.71
CA LEU A 536 -6.07 -37.99 1.77
C LEU A 536 -7.35 -37.80 2.61
N ARG A 537 -7.90 -36.58 2.71
CA ARG A 537 -9.03 -36.32 3.64
C ARG A 537 -10.42 -36.37 3.01
N GLY A 538 -10.50 -36.58 1.70
CA GLY A 538 -11.75 -36.48 0.95
C GLY A 538 -12.21 -35.02 0.81
N TYR A 539 -12.79 -34.69 -0.34
CA TYR A 539 -13.23 -33.35 -0.70
C TYR A 539 -14.35 -32.86 0.25
N SER A 540 -14.06 -31.90 1.14
CA SER A 540 -15.09 -31.05 1.76
C SER A 540 -14.92 -29.61 1.24
N ASN A 541 -15.76 -29.22 0.29
CA ASN A 541 -15.83 -27.85 -0.21
C ASN A 541 -16.43 -26.91 0.85
N GLU A 542 -15.59 -26.07 1.47
CA GLU A 542 -16.03 -24.83 2.12
C GLU A 542 -15.05 -23.71 1.70
N PRO A 543 -15.52 -22.62 1.06
CA PRO A 543 -14.65 -21.59 0.49
C PRO A 543 -14.13 -20.63 1.57
N GLY A 544 -12.92 -20.89 2.07
CA GLY A 544 -12.22 -20.02 3.01
C GLY A 544 -11.47 -18.86 2.34
N ALA A 545 -12.14 -17.72 2.20
CA ALA A 545 -11.64 -16.33 2.14
C ALA A 545 -10.31 -16.01 1.40
N HIS A 546 -10.43 -15.27 0.30
CA HIS A 546 -9.37 -14.65 -0.50
C HIS A 546 -8.31 -13.85 0.31
N PRO A 547 -7.02 -13.83 -0.09
CA PRO A 547 -6.02 -12.94 0.48
C PRO A 547 -6.22 -11.50 0.00
N HIS A 548 -6.17 -10.53 0.91
CA HIS A 548 -6.15 -9.09 0.58
C HIS A 548 -4.72 -8.62 0.28
N PRO A 549 -4.52 -7.60 -0.58
CA PRO A 549 -3.24 -7.34 -1.25
C PRO A 549 -2.14 -6.65 -0.42
N TYR A 550 -2.31 -6.47 0.89
CA TYR A 550 -1.37 -5.66 1.72
C TYR A 550 -1.20 -6.12 3.18
N ALA A 551 -1.45 -7.40 3.52
CA ALA A 551 -1.34 -7.83 4.92
C ALA A 551 0.09 -8.31 5.28
N VAL A 552 0.79 -7.48 6.07
CA VAL A 552 1.97 -7.87 6.87
C VAL A 552 1.52 -8.88 7.94
N THR A 553 2.15 -10.06 7.96
CA THR A 553 2.08 -11.13 8.98
C THR A 553 0.75 -11.28 9.73
N SER A 554 -0.04 -12.30 9.37
CA SER A 554 -1.14 -12.78 10.21
C SER A 554 -0.90 -14.24 10.59
N ASN A 555 -0.43 -14.47 11.82
CA ASN A 555 -0.56 -15.73 12.54
C ASN A 555 -2.03 -16.19 12.52
N LYS A 556 -2.39 -17.11 11.60
CA LYS A 556 -3.62 -17.88 11.73
C LYS A 556 -3.27 -19.21 12.39
N VAL A 557 -3.48 -19.27 13.70
CA VAL A 557 -3.56 -20.53 14.43
C VAL A 557 -4.85 -21.24 13.98
N PHE A 558 -4.74 -22.21 13.08
CA PHE A 558 -5.84 -23.12 12.78
C PHE A 558 -5.99 -24.11 13.96
N LYS A 559 -7.01 -23.91 14.79
CA LYS A 559 -7.55 -25.00 15.62
C LYS A 559 -8.50 -25.79 14.75
N LEU A 560 -8.06 -26.96 14.26
CA LEU A 560 -8.90 -27.93 13.58
C LEU A 560 -9.52 -28.88 14.60
N GLN A 561 -10.86 -28.92 14.61
CA GLN A 561 -11.67 -29.78 15.46
C GLN A 561 -11.94 -31.08 14.67
N LEU A 562 -11.44 -32.21 15.16
CA LEU A 562 -11.57 -33.52 14.52
C LEU A 562 -13.00 -34.07 14.72
N HIS A 563 -13.75 -34.28 13.65
CA HIS A 563 -14.95 -35.13 13.68
C HIS A 563 -14.62 -36.49 13.07
N SER A 564 -14.76 -37.51 13.89
CA SER A 564 -14.58 -38.93 13.57
C SER A 564 -15.86 -39.46 12.94
N GLU A 565 -15.88 -39.68 11.63
CA GLU A 565 -16.84 -40.58 11.00
C GLU A 565 -16.10 -41.67 10.22
N ALA A 566 -16.41 -42.91 10.60
CA ALA A 566 -15.74 -44.12 10.18
C ALA A 566 -16.19 -44.53 8.77
N HIS A 567 -15.34 -44.29 7.78
CA HIS A 567 -15.35 -45.05 6.54
C HIS A 567 -14.07 -45.91 6.46
N THR A 568 -14.26 -47.18 6.11
CA THR A 568 -13.24 -48.21 5.99
C THR A 568 -12.16 -47.77 5.00
N TRP A 569 -10.96 -47.49 5.52
CA TRP A 569 -9.81 -46.91 4.84
C TRP A 569 -8.64 -47.89 4.93
N ASP A 570 -7.93 -48.14 3.82
CA ASP A 570 -6.63 -48.84 3.84
C ASP A 570 -5.53 -47.79 4.06
N GLY A 571 -5.52 -47.21 5.25
CA GLY A 571 -4.91 -45.90 5.50
C GLY A 571 -3.38 -45.83 5.46
N GLU A 572 -2.70 -46.97 5.41
CA GLU A 572 -1.24 -47.05 5.42
C GLU A 572 -0.66 -46.97 4.00
N SER A 573 -1.27 -47.64 3.02
CA SER A 573 -0.82 -47.63 1.61
C SER A 573 -0.96 -46.25 0.97
N ASP A 574 -2.05 -45.53 1.25
CA ASP A 574 -2.30 -44.20 0.70
C ASP A 574 -1.36 -43.13 1.32
N LEU A 575 -1.02 -43.28 2.61
CA LEU A 575 -0.09 -42.38 3.31
C LEU A 575 1.35 -42.54 2.81
N VAL A 576 1.79 -43.78 2.57
CA VAL A 576 3.10 -44.09 1.99
C VAL A 576 3.20 -43.50 0.58
N GLY A 577 2.15 -43.62 -0.24
CA GLY A 577 2.11 -43.00 -1.58
C GLY A 577 2.22 -41.47 -1.54
N VAL A 578 1.56 -40.82 -0.59
CA VAL A 578 1.65 -39.37 -0.39
C VAL A 578 3.03 -38.91 0.05
N LEU A 579 3.62 -39.57 1.04
CA LEU A 579 4.95 -39.24 1.50
C LEU A 579 6.00 -39.47 0.40
N SER A 580 5.89 -40.57 -0.37
CA SER A 580 6.76 -40.81 -1.53
C SER A 580 6.65 -39.67 -2.52
N THR A 581 5.43 -39.24 -2.86
CA THR A 581 5.21 -38.13 -3.79
C THR A 581 5.87 -36.83 -3.30
N LEU A 582 5.77 -36.51 -2.01
CA LEU A 582 6.39 -35.30 -1.46
C LEU A 582 7.93 -35.38 -1.44
N VAL A 583 8.50 -36.57 -1.21
CA VAL A 583 9.94 -36.80 -1.31
C VAL A 583 10.41 -36.70 -2.76
N ASP A 584 9.72 -37.36 -3.68
CA ASP A 584 10.05 -37.38 -5.12
C ASP A 584 9.98 -35.98 -5.74
N GLN A 585 9.08 -35.13 -5.25
CA GLN A 585 8.99 -33.73 -5.66
C GLN A 585 10.00 -32.80 -4.96
N GLY A 586 10.80 -33.31 -4.02
CA GLY A 586 11.83 -32.54 -3.31
C GLY A 586 11.30 -31.65 -2.19
N VAL A 587 9.99 -31.69 -1.89
CA VAL A 587 9.36 -30.86 -0.85
C VAL A 587 10.03 -31.08 0.50
N PHE A 588 10.31 -32.33 0.85
CA PHE A 588 10.91 -32.66 2.14
C PHE A 588 12.32 -32.05 2.30
N LEU A 589 13.14 -32.08 1.24
CA LEU A 589 14.48 -31.49 1.26
C LEU A 589 14.43 -29.96 1.38
N VAL A 590 13.51 -29.30 0.67
CA VAL A 590 13.31 -27.84 0.78
C VAL A 590 12.94 -27.44 2.21
N LEU A 591 12.05 -28.20 2.86
CA LEU A 591 11.65 -27.92 4.23
C LEU A 591 12.80 -28.11 5.23
N LEU A 592 13.60 -29.17 5.08
CA LEU A 592 14.74 -29.42 5.94
C LEU A 592 15.84 -28.37 5.75
N GLY A 593 16.14 -28.00 4.51
CA GLY A 593 17.08 -26.92 4.20
C GLY A 593 16.61 -25.59 4.78
N GLY A 594 15.32 -25.27 4.61
CA GLY A 594 14.72 -24.06 5.17
C GLY A 594 14.78 -24.00 6.70
N LEU A 595 14.59 -25.13 7.41
CA LEU A 595 14.59 -25.18 8.88
C LEU A 595 15.89 -24.67 9.53
N VAL A 596 17.01 -24.96 8.86
CA VAL A 596 18.37 -24.60 9.28
C VAL A 596 18.91 -23.36 8.54
N ASP A 597 18.06 -22.69 7.77
CA ASP A 597 18.43 -21.46 7.07
C ASP A 597 18.78 -20.33 8.04
N CYS A 598 19.66 -19.43 7.60
CA CYS A 598 20.07 -18.27 8.37
C CYS A 598 18.98 -17.20 8.42
N ASP A 599 18.15 -17.12 7.39
CA ASP A 599 17.06 -16.16 7.28
C ASP A 599 15.86 -16.62 8.10
N ARG A 600 15.55 -15.86 9.15
CA ARG A 600 14.46 -16.19 10.06
C ARG A 600 13.10 -16.37 9.36
N PRO A 601 12.69 -15.54 8.37
CA PRO A 601 11.43 -15.77 7.65
C PRO A 601 11.36 -17.15 6.98
N VAL A 602 12.48 -17.62 6.41
CA VAL A 602 12.61 -18.93 5.76
C VAL A 602 12.51 -20.04 6.82
N GLY A 603 13.32 -19.94 7.87
CA GLY A 603 13.33 -20.91 8.98
C GLY A 603 11.99 -21.03 9.70
N LEU A 604 11.31 -19.90 9.93
CA LEU A 604 9.99 -19.88 10.57
C LEU A 604 8.94 -20.59 9.70
N LYS A 605 8.88 -20.26 8.41
CA LYS A 605 7.92 -20.86 7.48
C LYS A 605 8.18 -22.36 7.32
N ALA A 606 9.44 -22.76 7.11
CA ALA A 606 9.82 -24.17 7.02
C ALA A 606 9.47 -24.96 8.30
N CYS A 607 9.74 -24.40 9.48
CA CYS A 607 9.39 -25.01 10.76
C CYS A 607 7.87 -25.20 10.90
N GLN A 608 7.06 -24.21 10.53
CA GLN A 608 5.60 -24.29 10.58
C GLN A 608 5.06 -25.38 9.65
N LEU A 609 5.62 -25.48 8.44
CA LEU A 609 5.23 -26.48 7.46
C LEU A 609 5.62 -27.91 7.89
N LEU A 610 6.82 -28.10 8.45
CA LEU A 610 7.26 -29.39 9.00
C LEU A 610 6.38 -29.85 10.17
N MET A 611 5.97 -28.93 11.04
CA MET A 611 5.01 -29.26 12.11
C MET A 611 3.65 -29.65 11.53
N ARG A 612 3.14 -28.92 10.54
CA ARG A 612 1.87 -29.26 9.86
C ARG A 612 1.93 -30.66 9.23
N LEU A 613 3.04 -30.99 8.59
CA LEU A 613 3.27 -32.32 8.01
C LEU A 613 3.34 -33.40 9.11
N ARG A 614 4.11 -33.18 10.18
CA ARG A 614 4.18 -34.05 11.35
C ARG A 614 2.79 -34.32 11.93
N ASP A 615 2.01 -33.27 12.17
CA ASP A 615 0.71 -33.34 12.82
C ASP A 615 -0.35 -34.00 11.91
N SER A 616 -0.13 -33.97 10.58
CA SER A 616 -1.00 -34.64 9.60
C SER A 616 -0.68 -36.14 9.44
N VAL A 617 0.59 -36.52 9.59
CA VAL A 617 1.09 -37.87 9.26
C VAL A 617 1.25 -38.74 10.51
N CYS A 618 1.78 -38.19 11.62
CA CYS A 618 2.11 -38.98 12.81
C CYS A 618 0.89 -39.59 13.52
N PRO A 619 -0.27 -38.91 13.66
CA PRO A 619 -1.44 -39.52 14.29
C PRO A 619 -1.99 -40.73 13.53
N LEU A 620 -1.83 -40.76 12.20
CA LEU A 620 -2.32 -41.85 11.33
C LEU A 620 -1.49 -43.13 11.46
N LEU A 621 -0.20 -42.99 11.80
CA LEU A 621 0.72 -44.12 12.03
C LEU A 621 0.64 -44.69 13.46
N LEU A 622 0.04 -43.96 14.40
CA LEU A 622 -0.22 -44.44 15.77
C LEU A 622 -1.57 -45.18 15.92
N GLY A 623 -2.31 -45.30 14.83
CA GLY A 623 -3.66 -45.85 14.76
C GLY A 623 -3.75 -47.38 14.71
N ASP A 624 -2.76 -48.15 15.16
CA ASP A 624 -2.98 -49.50 15.67
C ASP A 624 -1.81 -49.93 16.58
N GLN A 625 -2.10 -50.56 17.71
CA GLN A 625 -1.12 -50.76 18.79
C GLN A 625 -0.02 -51.78 18.49
N ARG A 626 1.17 -51.48 19.04
CA ARG A 626 2.12 -52.44 19.67
C ARG A 626 2.50 -53.66 18.83
N VAL A 627 3.69 -53.62 18.23
CA VAL A 627 4.80 -54.60 18.42
C VAL A 627 5.94 -54.17 17.49
N SER A 628 7.15 -54.17 18.02
CA SER A 628 8.39 -53.86 17.34
C SER A 628 8.71 -54.81 16.18
N ALA A 629 9.15 -54.25 15.05
CA ALA A 629 10.17 -54.84 14.17
C ALA A 629 11.00 -53.70 13.52
N PRO A 630 12.32 -53.86 13.28
CA PRO A 630 13.19 -52.78 12.80
C PRO A 630 13.14 -52.52 11.29
N ASP A 631 12.35 -53.30 10.54
CA ASP A 631 12.29 -53.26 9.07
C ASP A 631 10.87 -52.92 8.59
N GLU A 632 10.29 -51.81 9.05
CA GLU A 632 9.12 -51.24 8.38
C GLU A 632 9.57 -50.48 7.13
N PRO A 633 8.93 -50.69 5.96
CA PRO A 633 9.24 -50.00 4.73
C PRO A 633 8.68 -48.57 4.79
N GLY A 634 9.27 -47.74 5.65
CA GLY A 634 8.97 -46.32 5.73
C GLY A 634 9.51 -45.59 4.51
N VAL A 635 8.76 -44.59 4.02
CA VAL A 635 9.27 -43.67 3.01
C VAL A 635 10.55 -43.03 3.54
N SER A 636 11.60 -43.12 2.74
CA SER A 636 12.93 -42.65 3.08
C SER A 636 13.38 -41.60 2.08
N CYS A 637 14.18 -40.66 2.55
CA CYS A 637 14.77 -39.62 1.73
C CYS A 637 16.30 -39.62 1.89
N GLU A 638 17.01 -39.12 0.89
CA GLU A 638 18.46 -39.06 0.89
C GLU A 638 18.91 -37.66 1.31
N LEU A 639 19.71 -37.58 2.37
CA LEU A 639 20.32 -36.34 2.84
C LEU A 639 21.73 -36.18 2.25
N PRO A 640 22.04 -35.04 1.61
CA PRO A 640 23.38 -34.73 1.14
C PRO A 640 24.44 -34.79 2.26
N GLY A 641 25.68 -35.12 1.92
CA GLY A 641 26.82 -35.19 2.84
C GLY A 641 27.39 -33.85 3.30
N CYS A 642 26.95 -32.74 2.70
CA CYS A 642 27.53 -31.42 2.87
C CYS A 642 26.47 -30.32 2.97
N GLY A 643 26.89 -29.13 3.40
CA GLY A 643 26.02 -27.95 3.50
C GLY A 643 25.00 -28.04 4.63
N TRP A 644 23.78 -27.53 4.39
CA TRP A 644 22.70 -27.49 5.38
C TRP A 644 22.34 -28.88 5.95
N ALA A 645 22.55 -29.94 5.17
CA ALA A 645 22.20 -31.30 5.56
C ALA A 645 23.06 -31.84 6.71
N GLN A 646 24.28 -31.32 6.90
CA GLN A 646 25.12 -31.69 8.06
C GLN A 646 24.51 -31.20 9.39
N GLU A 647 23.95 -30.00 9.41
CA GLU A 647 23.28 -29.48 10.61
C GLU A 647 22.02 -30.29 10.92
N VAL A 648 21.28 -30.71 9.88
CA VAL A 648 20.14 -31.62 10.05
C VAL A 648 20.58 -32.98 10.60
N ARG A 649 21.67 -33.58 10.07
CA ARG A 649 22.23 -34.84 10.60
C ARG A 649 22.65 -34.72 12.07
N LYS A 650 23.26 -33.59 12.44
CA LYS A 650 23.65 -33.29 13.81
C LYS A 650 22.45 -33.19 14.76
N ILE A 651 21.37 -32.53 14.32
CA ILE A 651 20.09 -32.48 15.07
C ILE A 651 19.53 -33.90 15.27
N LEU A 652 19.66 -34.75 14.26
CA LEU A 652 19.20 -36.15 14.28
C LEU A 652 20.15 -37.11 15.03
N GLY A 653 21.34 -36.66 15.44
CA GLY A 653 22.33 -37.51 16.11
C GLY A 653 23.00 -38.55 15.21
N ILE A 654 23.06 -38.31 13.90
CA ILE A 654 23.72 -39.18 12.93
C ILE A 654 25.22 -38.85 12.93
N GLU A 655 26.06 -39.77 13.40
CA GLU A 655 27.52 -39.63 13.36
C GLU A 655 28.04 -39.79 11.92
N ASP A 656 28.79 -38.81 11.42
CA ASP A 656 29.50 -38.96 10.15
C ASP A 656 30.58 -40.03 10.32
N ALA A 657 30.64 -41.00 9.39
CA ALA A 657 31.62 -42.07 9.44
C ALA A 657 33.04 -41.49 9.49
N ASP A 658 33.78 -41.85 10.53
CA ASP A 658 35.14 -41.38 10.81
C ASP A 658 36.06 -41.66 9.59
N PRO A 659 36.68 -40.63 8.97
CA PRO A 659 37.58 -40.85 7.82
C PRO A 659 38.83 -41.66 8.19
N ALA A 660 39.04 -41.96 9.48
CA ALA A 660 40.16 -42.74 9.99
C ALA A 660 40.05 -44.27 9.77
N GLN A 661 38.93 -44.81 9.25
CA GLN A 661 38.77 -46.26 9.00
C GLN A 661 38.93 -46.70 7.53
N LYS A 662 39.66 -45.92 6.71
CA LYS A 662 40.15 -46.37 5.40
C LYS A 662 41.69 -46.41 5.35
N SER A 663 42.32 -47.18 6.24
CA SER A 663 43.65 -47.74 5.95
C SER A 663 43.92 -48.94 6.83
N ASP A 664 43.67 -50.15 6.32
CA ASP A 664 44.39 -51.36 6.74
C ASP A 664 44.28 -52.44 5.67
N VAL A 665 44.80 -52.12 4.48
CA VAL A 665 45.44 -53.12 3.60
C VAL A 665 46.65 -52.43 2.98
N VAL A 666 47.80 -52.61 3.61
CA VAL A 666 49.10 -52.27 3.02
C VAL A 666 49.47 -53.39 2.05
N ASP A 667 49.43 -53.11 0.75
CA ASP A 667 50.16 -53.87 -0.27
C ASP A 667 51.49 -53.14 -0.54
N PRO A 668 52.66 -53.73 -0.26
CA PRO A 668 53.93 -53.03 -0.41
C PRO A 668 54.46 -53.19 -1.83
N GLY A 669 54.26 -52.17 -2.66
CA GLY A 669 55.11 -51.95 -3.82
C GLY A 669 54.47 -51.23 -5.01
N ASP A 670 54.53 -49.91 -5.03
CA ASP A 670 54.95 -49.18 -6.24
C ASP A 670 55.36 -47.73 -5.88
N ASP A 671 56.60 -47.38 -6.18
CA ASP A 671 57.20 -46.07 -5.95
C ASP A 671 56.85 -45.15 -7.13
N ARG A 672 55.73 -44.40 -7.04
CA ARG A 672 55.50 -43.23 -7.91
C ARG A 672 54.85 -42.06 -7.16
N LYS A 673 55.50 -40.91 -7.28
CA LYS A 673 55.15 -39.59 -6.71
C LYS A 673 53.70 -39.18 -6.99
N PRO A 674 53.04 -38.42 -6.08
CA PRO A 674 51.68 -37.96 -6.30
C PRO A 674 51.68 -36.68 -7.16
N GLU A 675 50.93 -36.70 -8.25
CA GLU A 675 50.46 -35.49 -8.94
C GLU A 675 49.24 -34.92 -8.21
N GLN A 676 49.24 -33.61 -8.03
CA GLN A 676 48.14 -32.84 -7.45
C GLN A 676 46.93 -32.87 -8.39
N GLY A 677 46.00 -33.79 -8.12
CA GLY A 677 44.63 -33.75 -8.64
C GLY A 677 43.68 -33.62 -7.46
N GLY A 678 43.04 -32.45 -7.32
CA GLY A 678 41.99 -32.22 -6.31
C GLY A 678 40.78 -33.09 -6.61
N VAL A 679 40.71 -34.25 -5.95
CA VAL A 679 39.49 -35.06 -5.86
C VAL A 679 38.50 -34.27 -5.02
N ARG A 680 37.44 -33.76 -5.65
CA ARG A 680 36.26 -33.29 -4.93
C ARG A 680 35.67 -34.50 -4.20
N ASP A 681 35.59 -34.39 -2.90
CA ASP A 681 34.95 -35.36 -2.01
C ASP A 681 33.49 -35.55 -2.45
N GLU A 682 33.18 -36.66 -3.12
CA GLU A 682 31.80 -37.09 -3.38
C GLU A 682 31.19 -37.50 -2.04
N GLY A 683 30.59 -36.54 -1.34
CA GLY A 683 30.07 -36.68 0.01
C GLY A 683 29.04 -37.81 0.15
N CYS A 684 29.24 -38.67 1.15
CA CYS A 684 28.38 -39.79 1.50
C CYS A 684 26.92 -39.34 1.73
N MET A 685 25.98 -39.82 0.91
CA MET A 685 24.55 -39.63 1.10
C MET A 685 24.03 -40.58 2.17
N VAL A 686 23.18 -40.09 3.07
CA VAL A 686 22.58 -40.90 4.16
C VAL A 686 21.08 -41.00 3.93
N ARG A 687 20.56 -42.22 3.95
CA ARG A 687 19.13 -42.50 3.79
C ARG A 687 18.46 -42.47 5.16
N VAL A 688 17.45 -41.60 5.32
CA VAL A 688 16.73 -41.41 6.59
C VAL A 688 15.23 -41.63 6.41
N SER A 689 14.59 -42.20 7.43
CA SER A 689 13.12 -42.37 7.45
C SER A 689 12.43 -41.02 7.67
N VAL A 690 11.52 -40.64 6.78
CA VAL A 690 10.79 -39.36 6.84
C VAL A 690 10.04 -39.20 8.16
N CYS A 691 9.37 -40.26 8.62
CA CYS A 691 8.60 -40.26 9.85
C CYS A 691 9.48 -40.15 11.10
N GLU A 692 10.67 -40.76 11.09
CA GLU A 692 11.64 -40.66 12.18
C GLU A 692 12.22 -39.25 12.28
N VAL A 693 12.56 -38.64 11.13
CA VAL A 693 13.03 -37.26 11.06
C VAL A 693 11.99 -36.30 11.63
N LEU A 694 10.73 -36.38 11.20
CA LEU A 694 9.65 -35.50 11.69
C LEU A 694 9.44 -35.57 13.21
N ARG A 695 9.72 -36.72 13.84
CA ARG A 695 9.64 -36.87 15.31
C ARG A 695 10.86 -36.32 16.04
N SER A 696 12.02 -36.32 15.40
CA SER A 696 13.32 -36.10 16.05
C SER A 696 13.88 -34.68 15.88
N LEU A 697 13.29 -33.84 15.02
CA LEU A 697 13.78 -32.49 14.69
C LEU A 697 13.63 -31.41 15.80
N GLY A 698 12.97 -31.71 16.92
CA GLY A 698 12.77 -30.72 17.99
C GLY A 698 11.99 -29.46 17.57
N LEU A 699 11.02 -29.60 16.65
CA LEU A 699 10.33 -28.50 15.97
C LEU A 699 9.65 -27.51 16.95
N ASP A 700 9.06 -27.98 18.04
CA ASP A 700 8.36 -27.10 19.00
C ASP A 700 9.33 -26.16 19.73
N ALA A 701 10.53 -26.66 20.09
CA ALA A 701 11.58 -25.84 20.67
C ALA A 701 12.12 -24.83 19.65
N ARG A 702 12.31 -25.26 18.39
CA ARG A 702 12.77 -24.41 17.29
C ARG A 702 11.77 -23.29 16.99
N LEU A 703 10.47 -23.59 16.95
CA LEU A 703 9.40 -22.61 16.77
C LEU A 703 9.40 -21.57 17.90
N SER A 704 9.55 -22.01 19.15
CA SER A 704 9.62 -21.11 20.32
C SER A 704 10.76 -20.11 20.19
N VAL A 705 11.93 -20.55 19.72
CA VAL A 705 13.08 -19.67 19.46
C VAL A 705 12.78 -18.68 18.32
N LEU A 706 12.29 -19.18 17.18
CA LEU A 706 12.01 -18.36 15.99
C LEU A 706 10.87 -17.35 16.21
N THR A 707 9.94 -17.63 17.12
CA THR A 707 8.82 -16.72 17.46
C THR A 707 9.23 -15.62 18.44
N GLN A 708 10.24 -15.86 19.28
CA GLN A 708 10.75 -14.89 20.26
C GLN A 708 11.82 -13.94 19.72
N SER A 709 12.56 -14.35 18.69
CA SER A 709 13.59 -13.51 18.08
C SER A 709 12.96 -12.38 17.27
N SER A 710 13.14 -11.11 17.62
CA SER A 710 13.00 -10.03 16.62
C SER A 710 14.15 -10.16 15.61
N ASP A 711 13.92 -9.82 14.34
CA ASP A 711 14.84 -9.98 13.19
C ASP A 711 16.23 -9.34 13.32
N HIS A 712 16.56 -8.77 14.48
CA HIS A 712 17.73 -7.93 14.67
C HIS A 712 18.95 -8.54 15.36
N VAL A 713 18.93 -9.76 15.93
CA VAL A 713 20.03 -10.10 16.88
C VAL A 713 20.73 -11.44 16.71
N HIS A 714 20.13 -12.52 16.19
CA HIS A 714 20.74 -13.84 16.49
C HIS A 714 21.53 -14.59 15.42
N ASN A 715 21.55 -14.22 14.12
CA ASN A 715 22.41 -14.89 13.11
C ASN A 715 23.04 -13.96 12.05
N SER A 716 22.93 -12.63 12.20
CA SER A 716 23.39 -11.64 11.22
C SER A 716 24.92 -11.45 11.03
N PRO A 717 25.87 -11.99 11.84
CA PRO A 717 27.29 -11.79 11.52
C PRO A 717 27.74 -12.53 10.26
N MET A 718 27.25 -13.74 9.99
CA MET A 718 27.82 -14.59 8.92
C MET A 718 27.29 -14.21 7.53
N SER A 719 26.01 -13.84 7.43
CA SER A 719 25.40 -13.35 6.18
C SER A 719 25.98 -11.97 5.80
N LEU A 720 26.11 -11.04 6.76
CA LEU A 720 26.79 -9.77 6.55
C LEU A 720 28.27 -9.97 6.16
N LEU A 721 28.97 -10.92 6.80
CA LEU A 721 30.36 -11.23 6.47
C LEU A 721 30.49 -11.88 5.10
N GLN A 722 29.57 -12.77 4.70
CA GLN A 722 29.54 -13.35 3.36
C GLN A 722 29.24 -12.28 2.30
N ASP A 723 28.33 -11.35 2.54
CA ASP A 723 28.04 -10.26 1.62
C ASP A 723 29.24 -9.30 1.48
N ILE A 724 29.90 -8.96 2.60
CA ILE A 724 31.14 -8.16 2.61
C ILE A 724 32.28 -8.88 1.89
N LEU A 725 32.45 -10.19 2.07
CA LEU A 725 33.51 -10.98 1.44
C LEU A 725 33.23 -11.20 -0.05
N THR A 726 31.97 -11.35 -0.43
CA THR A 726 31.54 -11.50 -1.83
C THR A 726 31.68 -10.16 -2.58
N ALA A 727 31.36 -9.04 -1.94
CA ALA A 727 31.65 -7.70 -2.47
C ALA A 727 33.16 -7.38 -2.51
N GLY A 728 33.93 -7.82 -1.51
CA GLY A 728 35.37 -7.60 -1.41
C GLY A 728 36.18 -8.34 -2.49
N SER A 729 35.73 -9.53 -2.89
CA SER A 729 36.39 -10.34 -3.93
C SER A 729 36.27 -9.76 -5.35
N ARG A 730 35.43 -8.75 -5.58
CA ARG A 730 35.32 -8.02 -6.86
C ARG A 730 36.25 -6.81 -6.99
N ASN A 731 36.91 -6.37 -5.91
CA ASN A 731 37.72 -5.14 -5.90
C ASN A 731 39.24 -5.34 -5.89
N THR A 732 39.76 -6.54 -6.16
CA THR A 732 41.20 -6.71 -6.43
C THR A 732 41.55 -6.39 -7.89
N GLN A 733 41.15 -5.24 -8.42
CA GLN A 733 41.81 -4.61 -9.56
C GLN A 733 41.84 -3.08 -9.42
N LEU A 734 43.05 -2.59 -9.11
CA LEU A 734 43.62 -1.26 -9.34
C LEU A 734 43.03 -0.01 -8.64
N ASN A 735 43.83 0.50 -7.70
CA ASN A 735 44.15 1.90 -7.43
C ASN A 735 43.00 2.92 -7.36
N SER A 736 42.44 3.14 -6.17
CA SER A 736 41.73 4.38 -5.84
C SER A 736 42.06 4.85 -4.41
N GLU A 737 42.14 6.18 -4.25
CA GLU A 737 42.69 6.94 -3.13
C GLU A 737 41.91 6.79 -1.80
N PRO A 738 42.55 7.01 -0.63
CA PRO A 738 41.89 6.92 0.68
C PRO A 738 40.97 8.13 0.91
N GLY A 739 39.64 7.94 0.85
CA GLY A 739 38.69 8.98 1.23
C GLY A 739 37.22 8.84 0.80
N LEU A 740 36.77 7.68 0.28
CA LEU A 740 35.37 7.47 -0.08
C LEU A 740 34.70 6.50 0.90
N GLU A 741 33.81 7.02 1.75
CA GLU A 741 32.80 6.22 2.46
C GLU A 741 31.87 5.60 1.41
N VAL A 742 31.94 4.27 1.28
CA VAL A 742 30.95 3.49 0.55
C VAL A 742 29.76 3.33 1.47
N ILE A 743 28.70 4.10 1.22
CA ILE A 743 27.38 3.82 1.78
C ILE A 743 26.85 2.60 1.03
N VAL A 744 26.90 1.44 1.70
CA VAL A 744 26.17 0.24 1.26
C VAL A 744 24.75 0.41 1.77
N ASP A 745 23.86 0.91 0.92
CA ASP A 745 22.42 0.80 1.18
C ASP A 745 22.03 -0.67 1.00
N CYS A 746 21.70 -1.33 2.10
CA CYS A 746 21.14 -2.68 2.10
C CYS A 746 19.67 -2.61 1.68
N TYR A 747 19.41 -3.00 0.42
CA TYR A 747 18.16 -3.60 -0.04
C TYR A 747 18.47 -4.75 -0.99
#